data_AF-A0A8J7NJE8-F1
#
_entry.id   AF-A0A8J7NJE8-F1
#
_cell.length_a   1.000
_cell.length_b   1.000
_cell.length_c   1.000
_cell.angle_alpha   90.00
_cell.angle_beta   90.00
_cell.angle_gamma   90.00
#
_symmetry.space_group_name_H-M   'P 1'
#
loop_
_entity.id
_entity.type
_entity.pdbx_description
1 polymer ?
#
loop_
_entity_poly.entity_id
_entity_poly.type
_entity_poly.pdbx_seq_one_letter_code
_entity_poly.pdbx_strand_id
1 'polypeptide(L)'
;MLSWLQFRRPRTNSSGKKSPSKDLDGGGKNVLNIPILTISESDNWEVSSFSTMKYWQFVDWEKMEPKSALNYQKILQSDCKQLKSMARAGFWSTSHTLRAKAYHHIIHGISCRSVTPDREIYQQLSEKLFGKKKTSTHPFPEYMENGAIPMYCLSKAGVNSVRKILLCIAAHFPDITYCPVLPALVSLLLHFSEDEAECFHSVCRLIAYNDPDKRYIDQTFLAHRASCMTFRDLANKYCHGAHKLIATSNQSLFDIYSDWIMWIFGAGLPFEYAIRVLDVFLLEGYKVLYRVALVLLSLYKGSVASTPSHIADIRQDIMSFVGNISCHITVDKLLEKAFSIRLFSRKEINLLLSANMSALLQKGISIHQKRQSVHLAVDLDNFSSSIVTGQEMRMVWSWIPERFALFQPIMLFTTSEHGRSLTSFYSQVEGSEPTVLLLKTEDEEVCGAFLSSDWSERNKGGGKGLSFFGTGECFVFTLCPEMERYEWAILHQPKITKETHIHSSTHLEPPPALGTEVPPPVTLAGPGGTPQDPSYLTVPFSRPSEGSPPGPAPRKPPNHPFPASMFMAGGTERIIIGQVFSGLIAHPDQEHLIYPLGCTVIIKSLKSNKQEFLHGHTNNVSCVTVSRTGKYVASGQVTFMGFKADIIVWDYSRKEMYTRLQLHKAKVEALAFSPSDLYLVSLGGQDDGSIVVWNIESREAICGSPASAHSAGHCLTVKFSNQSDYIFVSAGNGTLRVWELDLPNRKIRPTECQTGQLKRIVKCLEIPEDDSFFYCGTTTGDVLKINLKTKLLNYCAPLKEKFSKGVNTLKMLKTGDMLVGSGDGMLSLCKEANFKPMKKVQLEGGVTSITLRGQGHQFFAGAESSQIYRLNYADFKEELISTGHSHAVNDVAFPFGSSDLFATCSKNDIRVWHTETSKELLRITVPNMTCSAVEFMRDGRSIISAWNDGKIRVFTPESGNLMFAINNAHSMGVTALATTSDCKRIVSGGGEGQVRVWEIGHGFHRLAETMKEHKSTVSSIKITKNDKECVTASSDGTCIIWDLVRVVRNQMVLANTLFRCVCYHPEEFQIITSGTDRKIGYWEVFDGSAIRELEGSLSGSINGMDISSDGNHFVTGGDDKLVKVWGYTEGEVTHVGIGHSGNITRVKICSNSKYIITSSADGAVLRWKYPHPVSD
;
A
#
# COMPACT_ATOMS: atom_id res chain seq x y z
N MET A 1 37.19 -39.14 -45.11
CA MET A 1 37.70 -40.06 -46.16
C MET A 1 36.48 -40.68 -46.88
N LEU A 2 36.68 -41.30 -48.05
CA LEU A 2 35.66 -41.94 -48.93
C LEU A 2 34.94 -43.14 -48.24
N SER A 3 33.80 -43.72 -48.67
CA SER A 3 32.67 -43.28 -49.53
C SER A 3 31.59 -44.39 -49.73
N TRP A 4 30.30 -44.01 -49.89
CA TRP A 4 29.29 -44.63 -50.80
C TRP A 4 28.69 -46.07 -50.56
N LEU A 5 27.61 -46.38 -51.33
CA LEU A 5 26.92 -47.68 -51.60
C LEU A 5 25.93 -48.26 -50.53
N GLN A 6 24.79 -48.94 -50.84
CA GLN A 6 23.88 -48.96 -52.03
C GLN A 6 22.54 -49.75 -51.79
N PHE A 7 21.48 -49.47 -52.58
CA PHE A 7 20.27 -50.33 -52.89
C PHE A 7 19.25 -50.66 -51.75
N ARG A 8 17.99 -51.13 -51.99
CA ARG A 8 17.22 -51.62 -53.18
C ARG A 8 15.67 -51.37 -53.08
N ARG A 9 14.86 -51.70 -54.12
CA ARG A 9 13.36 -51.61 -54.22
C ARG A 9 12.70 -52.99 -54.52
N PRO A 10 11.38 -53.18 -54.25
CA PRO A 10 10.29 -53.25 -55.28
C PRO A 10 9.10 -52.27 -54.96
N ARG A 11 8.15 -51.83 -55.82
CA ARG A 11 7.15 -52.44 -56.78
C ARG A 11 5.98 -53.18 -56.08
N THR A 12 4.68 -53.08 -56.45
CA THR A 12 3.97 -52.88 -57.75
C THR A 12 2.54 -52.23 -57.69
N ASN A 13 2.08 -51.56 -58.79
CA ASN A 13 0.73 -51.58 -59.47
C ASN A 13 -0.60 -51.24 -58.71
N SER A 14 -1.78 -50.89 -59.30
CA SER A 14 -2.30 -50.45 -60.66
C SER A 14 -3.85 -50.22 -60.61
N SER A 15 -4.63 -49.59 -61.53
CA SER A 15 -4.49 -48.45 -62.48
C SER A 15 -5.79 -48.22 -63.34
N GLY A 16 -6.32 -46.99 -63.48
CA GLY A 16 -7.42 -46.59 -64.42
C GLY A 16 -7.64 -45.06 -64.44
N LYS A 17 -7.74 -44.30 -65.56
CA LYS A 17 -8.71 -44.24 -66.70
C LYS A 17 -10.08 -43.65 -66.28
N LYS A 18 -10.69 -42.64 -66.94
CA LYS A 18 -10.63 -42.10 -68.34
C LYS A 18 -10.92 -40.56 -68.41
N SER A 19 -10.98 -39.98 -69.63
CA SER A 19 -11.22 -38.55 -69.98
C SER A 19 -12.17 -38.46 -71.23
N PRO A 20 -12.33 -37.37 -72.05
CA PRO A 20 -12.33 -35.89 -71.87
C PRO A 20 -13.54 -35.16 -72.58
N SER A 21 -13.64 -33.81 -72.54
CA SER A 21 -14.27 -32.96 -73.61
C SER A 21 -13.99 -31.44 -73.47
N LYS A 22 -14.41 -30.63 -74.47
CA LYS A 22 -14.44 -29.14 -74.54
C LYS A 22 -15.92 -28.67 -74.71
N ASP A 23 -16.35 -27.39 -74.66
CA ASP A 23 -16.03 -26.20 -75.51
C ASP A 23 -16.64 -24.89 -74.92
N LEU A 24 -16.91 -23.85 -75.75
CA LEU A 24 -17.33 -22.46 -75.42
C LEU A 24 -18.75 -22.35 -74.78
N ASP A 25 -19.23 -21.23 -74.19
CA ASP A 25 -19.25 -19.84 -74.71
C ASP A 25 -19.76 -18.78 -73.68
N GLY A 26 -19.74 -17.49 -74.03
CA GLY A 26 -20.87 -16.57 -73.78
C GLY A 26 -21.13 -15.84 -72.45
N GLY A 27 -20.24 -14.92 -72.02
CA GLY A 27 -20.60 -13.58 -71.47
C GLY A 27 -21.40 -13.38 -70.15
N GLY A 28 -21.43 -12.12 -69.67
CA GLY A 28 -22.37 -11.64 -68.63
C GLY A 28 -21.76 -11.27 -67.26
N LYS A 29 -22.03 -10.05 -66.78
CA LYS A 29 -21.61 -9.57 -65.45
C LYS A 29 -22.45 -10.20 -64.33
N ASN A 30 -21.83 -10.54 -63.20
CA ASN A 30 -22.08 -9.83 -61.94
C ASN A 30 -21.09 -10.18 -60.82
N VAL A 31 -21.06 -9.31 -59.80
CA VAL A 31 -20.22 -9.44 -58.59
C VAL A 31 -20.83 -10.46 -57.63
N LEU A 32 -20.04 -11.39 -57.13
CA LEU A 32 -20.36 -12.20 -55.94
C LEU A 32 -19.10 -12.50 -55.11
N ASN A 33 -19.31 -12.70 -53.81
CA ASN A 33 -18.29 -12.72 -52.76
C ASN A 33 -17.26 -13.85 -52.92
N ILE A 34 -15.98 -13.54 -52.65
CA ILE A 34 -14.98 -14.54 -52.27
C ILE A 34 -15.04 -14.69 -50.73
N PRO A 35 -15.19 -15.90 -50.18
CA PRO A 35 -15.44 -16.08 -48.75
C PRO A 35 -14.19 -15.88 -47.89
N ILE A 36 -14.41 -15.43 -46.64
CA ILE A 36 -13.41 -15.50 -45.58
C ILE A 36 -13.25 -16.98 -45.20
N LEU A 37 -12.07 -17.54 -45.45
CA LEU A 37 -11.74 -18.92 -45.08
C LEU A 37 -11.38 -19.03 -43.59
N THR A 38 -12.41 -19.22 -42.75
CA THR A 38 -12.24 -19.87 -41.44
C THR A 38 -11.82 -21.31 -41.66
N ILE A 39 -10.63 -21.68 -41.16
CA ILE A 39 -10.13 -23.06 -41.15
C ILE A 39 -10.20 -23.56 -39.70
N SER A 40 -10.87 -24.69 -39.51
CA SER A 40 -11.16 -25.29 -38.20
C SER A 40 -9.96 -26.00 -37.56
N GLU A 41 -10.03 -26.21 -36.25
CA GLU A 41 -9.02 -26.95 -35.47
C GLU A 41 -9.16 -28.47 -35.65
N SER A 42 -8.68 -29.00 -36.78
CA SER A 42 -8.44 -30.44 -36.93
C SER A 42 -7.62 -30.77 -38.18
N ASP A 43 -6.30 -30.96 -38.02
CA ASP A 43 -5.58 -32.02 -38.76
C ASP A 43 -4.16 -32.24 -38.19
N ASN A 44 -3.80 -33.50 -37.92
CA ASN A 44 -2.48 -33.87 -37.39
C ASN A 44 -1.48 -34.08 -38.54
N TRP A 45 -0.40 -33.29 -38.57
CA TRP A 45 0.72 -33.52 -39.47
C TRP A 45 2.07 -33.38 -38.75
N GLU A 46 2.57 -34.50 -38.23
CA GLU A 46 3.97 -34.64 -37.86
C GLU A 46 4.86 -34.54 -39.11
N VAL A 47 5.59 -33.43 -39.26
CA VAL A 47 6.67 -33.34 -40.26
C VAL A 47 8.01 -33.58 -39.56
N SER A 48 8.38 -34.86 -39.51
CA SER A 48 9.68 -35.30 -39.02
C SER A 48 10.80 -34.60 -39.80
N SER A 49 11.63 -33.83 -39.08
CA SER A 49 12.61 -32.93 -39.68
C SER A 49 13.97 -33.00 -38.97
N PHE A 50 14.51 -34.23 -38.89
CA PHE A 50 15.94 -34.44 -39.20
C PHE A 50 16.17 -34.17 -40.70
N SER A 51 15.94 -32.91 -41.09
CA SER A 51 16.01 -32.41 -42.45
C SER A 51 16.35 -30.93 -42.36
N THR A 52 17.35 -30.49 -43.12
CA THR A 52 17.81 -29.11 -43.12
C THR A 52 16.84 -28.22 -43.89
N MET A 53 15.72 -27.83 -43.26
CA MET A 53 14.96 -26.64 -43.65
C MET A 53 15.73 -25.38 -43.25
N LYS A 54 16.91 -25.25 -43.87
CA LYS A 54 17.78 -24.08 -43.88
C LYS A 54 17.12 -23.02 -44.76
N TYR A 55 16.56 -21.97 -44.16
CA TYR A 55 15.95 -20.88 -44.92
C TYR A 55 16.99 -19.88 -45.47
N TRP A 56 18.03 -20.40 -46.11
CA TRP A 56 19.08 -19.67 -46.83
C TRP A 56 18.70 -19.49 -48.32
N GLN A 57 17.44 -19.11 -48.59
CA GLN A 57 16.83 -19.30 -49.92
C GLN A 57 16.70 -18.01 -50.78
N PHE A 58 17.04 -16.83 -50.25
CA PHE A 58 16.69 -15.54 -50.87
C PHE A 58 17.85 -14.57 -51.19
N VAL A 59 19.06 -15.08 -51.40
CA VAL A 59 19.95 -14.65 -52.52
C VAL A 59 21.26 -15.45 -52.52
N ASP A 60 21.73 -15.76 -53.73
CA ASP A 60 23.06 -16.30 -54.00
C ASP A 60 24.05 -15.12 -54.15
N TRP A 61 24.68 -14.73 -53.04
CA TRP A 61 25.51 -13.52 -52.96
C TRP A 61 26.78 -13.58 -53.82
N GLU A 62 27.24 -14.77 -54.20
CA GLU A 62 28.42 -14.96 -55.05
C GLU A 62 28.10 -14.79 -56.55
N LYS A 63 26.82 -14.74 -56.92
CA LYS A 63 26.34 -14.42 -58.29
C LYS A 63 25.88 -12.96 -58.46
N MET A 64 26.32 -12.06 -57.59
CA MET A 64 25.89 -10.66 -57.60
C MET A 64 26.38 -9.89 -58.83
N GLU A 65 25.47 -9.24 -59.58
CA GLU A 65 25.85 -8.37 -60.70
C GLU A 65 26.85 -7.28 -60.23
N PRO A 66 27.95 -7.01 -60.97
CA PRO A 66 28.93 -6.01 -60.58
C PRO A 66 28.34 -4.60 -60.45
N LYS A 67 27.25 -4.32 -61.18
CA LYS A 67 26.46 -3.09 -61.11
C LYS A 67 25.84 -2.85 -59.73
N SER A 68 25.42 -3.90 -59.03
CA SER A 68 24.83 -3.80 -57.70
C SER A 68 25.87 -3.57 -56.60
N ALA A 69 27.08 -4.12 -56.74
CA ALA A 69 28.19 -3.84 -55.84
C ALA A 69 28.66 -2.37 -55.93
N LEU A 70 28.81 -1.86 -57.16
CA LEU A 70 29.16 -0.45 -57.41
C LEU A 70 28.09 0.52 -56.85
N ASN A 71 26.81 0.20 -57.03
CA ASN A 71 25.71 0.97 -56.45
C ASN A 71 25.73 0.97 -54.91
N TYR A 72 26.17 -0.11 -54.27
CA TYR A 72 26.31 -0.14 -52.81
C TYR A 72 27.51 0.68 -52.32
N GLN A 73 28.66 0.63 -53.00
CA GLN A 73 29.79 1.51 -52.71
C GLN A 73 29.39 3.00 -52.81
N LYS A 74 28.55 3.35 -53.80
CA LYS A 74 27.99 4.69 -53.93
C LYS A 74 27.10 5.10 -52.76
N ILE A 75 26.36 4.16 -52.15
CA ILE A 75 25.57 4.41 -50.92
C ILE A 75 26.50 4.69 -49.74
N LEU A 76 27.55 3.88 -49.55
CA LEU A 76 28.54 4.06 -48.47
C LEU A 76 29.32 5.39 -48.56
N GLN A 77 29.46 5.94 -49.77
CA GLN A 77 30.12 7.23 -50.04
C GLN A 77 29.17 8.44 -50.02
N SER A 78 27.86 8.24 -49.79
CA SER A 78 26.84 9.28 -49.93
C SER A 78 26.46 9.97 -48.62
N ASP A 79 26.51 11.30 -48.61
CA ASP A 79 25.99 12.12 -47.52
C ASP A 79 24.49 11.86 -47.23
N CYS A 80 24.06 12.11 -45.99
CA CYS A 80 22.64 12.05 -45.58
C CYS A 80 21.69 12.92 -46.43
N LYS A 81 22.20 13.97 -47.11
CA LYS A 81 21.43 14.74 -48.11
C LYS A 81 21.26 13.97 -49.43
N GLN A 82 22.32 13.33 -49.91
CA GLN A 82 22.33 12.54 -51.15
C GLN A 82 21.48 11.27 -50.99
N LEU A 83 21.62 10.55 -49.87
CA LEU A 83 20.83 9.36 -49.55
C LEU A 83 19.31 9.64 -49.58
N LYS A 84 18.86 10.80 -49.10
CA LYS A 84 17.44 11.21 -49.17
C LYS A 84 16.98 11.43 -50.61
N SER A 85 17.83 12.01 -51.46
CA SER A 85 17.52 12.16 -52.88
C SER A 85 17.44 10.81 -53.59
N MET A 86 18.33 9.88 -53.25
CA MET A 86 18.35 8.50 -53.76
C MET A 86 17.12 7.68 -53.32
N ALA A 87 16.71 7.79 -52.05
CA ALA A 87 15.52 7.10 -51.51
C ALA A 87 14.22 7.53 -52.22
N ARG A 88 14.04 8.85 -52.36
CA ARG A 88 12.90 9.45 -53.07
C ARG A 88 12.86 8.98 -54.53
N ALA A 89 14.00 9.00 -55.21
CA ALA A 89 14.15 8.55 -56.60
C ALA A 89 14.15 7.02 -56.79
N GLY A 90 14.04 6.21 -55.72
CA GLY A 90 13.98 4.75 -55.82
C GLY A 90 15.31 4.07 -56.20
N PHE A 91 16.46 4.67 -55.88
CA PHE A 91 17.77 4.17 -56.32
C PHE A 91 18.02 2.70 -55.97
N TRP A 92 17.61 2.25 -54.78
CA TRP A 92 17.70 0.86 -54.33
C TRP A 92 16.37 0.09 -54.39
N SER A 93 15.29 0.65 -54.94
CA SER A 93 14.02 -0.09 -55.08
C SER A 93 14.07 -1.18 -56.14
N THR A 94 15.06 -1.10 -57.04
CA THR A 94 15.32 -2.00 -58.17
C THR A 94 15.90 -3.36 -57.80
N SER A 95 16.43 -3.54 -56.58
CA SER A 95 17.01 -4.81 -56.15
C SER A 95 16.82 -5.06 -54.65
N HIS A 96 16.25 -6.22 -54.33
CA HIS A 96 16.01 -6.69 -52.96
C HIS A 96 17.31 -6.67 -52.12
N THR A 97 18.41 -7.11 -52.72
CA THR A 97 19.75 -7.17 -52.10
C THR A 97 20.33 -5.80 -51.77
N LEU A 98 20.14 -4.84 -52.68
CA LEU A 98 20.63 -3.48 -52.52
C LEU A 98 19.80 -2.74 -51.48
N ARG A 99 18.49 -2.97 -51.42
CA ARG A 99 17.61 -2.48 -50.36
C ARG A 99 18.00 -3.05 -48.98
N ALA A 100 18.23 -4.35 -48.85
CA ALA A 100 18.67 -4.96 -47.58
C ALA A 100 19.98 -4.34 -47.07
N LYS A 101 21.01 -4.27 -47.93
CA LYS A 101 22.29 -3.64 -47.58
C LYS A 101 22.16 -2.13 -47.30
N ALA A 102 21.23 -1.43 -47.94
CA ALA A 102 20.92 -0.04 -47.64
C ALA A 102 20.20 0.12 -46.28
N TYR A 103 19.22 -0.73 -45.96
CA TYR A 103 18.50 -0.71 -44.69
C TYR A 103 19.45 -0.99 -43.52
N HIS A 104 20.30 -2.02 -43.62
CA HIS A 104 21.34 -2.31 -42.64
C HIS A 104 22.24 -1.07 -42.42
N HIS A 105 22.80 -0.49 -43.49
CA HIS A 105 23.68 0.68 -43.37
C HIS A 105 22.97 1.91 -42.77
N ILE A 106 21.74 2.21 -43.20
CA ILE A 106 20.95 3.35 -42.71
C ILE A 106 20.59 3.19 -41.23
N ILE A 107 20.19 1.99 -40.80
CA ILE A 107 19.74 1.71 -39.42
C ILE A 107 20.95 1.61 -38.48
N HIS A 108 22.06 0.98 -38.88
CA HIS A 108 23.31 1.00 -38.11
C HIS A 108 23.92 2.41 -37.98
N GLY A 109 23.62 3.32 -38.92
CA GLY A 109 23.97 4.74 -38.86
C GLY A 109 23.06 5.61 -37.96
N ILE A 110 22.04 5.05 -37.30
CA ILE A 110 21.19 5.80 -36.35
C ILE A 110 21.93 5.95 -35.01
N SER A 111 22.00 7.19 -34.51
CA SER A 111 22.51 7.50 -33.17
C SER A 111 21.50 7.07 -32.10
N CYS A 112 21.86 6.04 -31.35
CA CYS A 112 21.06 5.48 -30.26
C CYS A 112 21.57 5.91 -28.88
N ARG A 113 20.81 5.57 -27.84
CA ARG A 113 21.22 5.67 -26.43
C ARG A 113 22.25 4.58 -26.11
N SER A 114 23.04 4.76 -25.05
CA SER A 114 24.22 3.94 -24.71
C SER A 114 23.98 2.45 -24.40
N VAL A 115 22.71 2.00 -24.43
CA VAL A 115 22.31 0.60 -24.25
C VAL A 115 21.39 0.23 -25.41
N THR A 116 21.98 -0.30 -26.49
CA THR A 116 21.26 -1.01 -27.56
C THR A 116 21.59 -2.50 -27.47
N PRO A 117 20.60 -3.40 -27.51
CA PRO A 117 20.88 -4.83 -27.43
C PRO A 117 21.53 -5.35 -28.70
N ASP A 118 22.67 -6.04 -28.58
CA ASP A 118 23.30 -6.76 -29.69
C ASP A 118 22.53 -8.03 -30.07
N ARG A 119 22.86 -8.64 -31.22
CA ARG A 119 22.16 -9.81 -31.78
C ARG A 119 22.10 -10.99 -30.78
N GLU A 120 23.08 -11.14 -29.89
CA GLU A 120 23.13 -12.17 -28.85
C GLU A 120 22.00 -12.07 -27.81
N ILE A 121 21.55 -10.85 -27.49
CA ILE A 121 20.47 -10.63 -26.51
C ILE A 121 19.13 -11.16 -27.04
N TYR A 122 18.92 -11.17 -28.36
CA TYR A 122 17.75 -11.85 -28.94
C TYR A 122 17.75 -13.34 -28.64
N GLN A 123 18.91 -14.00 -28.76
CA GLN A 123 19.04 -15.45 -28.54
C GLN A 123 18.76 -15.79 -27.07
N GLN A 124 19.37 -15.04 -26.13
CA GLN A 124 19.14 -15.20 -24.69
C GLN A 124 17.65 -14.98 -24.30
N LEU A 125 16.99 -13.96 -24.85
CA LEU A 125 15.58 -13.69 -24.59
C LEU A 125 14.66 -14.76 -25.21
N SER A 126 14.96 -15.20 -26.44
CA SER A 126 14.18 -16.21 -27.15
C SER A 126 14.26 -17.59 -26.46
N GLU A 127 15.46 -18.00 -26.02
CA GLU A 127 15.63 -19.20 -25.20
C GLU A 127 14.90 -19.10 -23.85
N LYS A 128 14.97 -17.95 -23.17
CA LYS A 128 14.29 -17.71 -21.89
C LYS A 128 12.75 -17.72 -22.02
N LEU A 129 12.20 -17.22 -23.12
CA LEU A 129 10.75 -17.09 -23.32
C LEU A 129 10.11 -18.34 -23.92
N PHE A 130 10.78 -19.05 -24.82
CA PHE A 130 10.20 -20.17 -25.60
C PHE A 130 10.87 -21.53 -25.34
N GLY A 131 12.09 -21.53 -24.77
CA GLY A 131 12.87 -22.74 -24.53
C GLY A 131 13.06 -23.57 -25.81
N LYS A 132 12.97 -24.90 -25.68
CA LYS A 132 13.12 -25.83 -26.82
C LYS A 132 11.88 -25.89 -27.75
N LYS A 133 10.80 -25.15 -27.48
CA LYS A 133 9.58 -25.18 -28.32
C LYS A 133 9.69 -24.17 -29.47
N LYS A 134 9.63 -24.65 -30.71
CA LYS A 134 9.79 -23.82 -31.93
C LYS A 134 8.58 -22.92 -32.27
N THR A 135 7.43 -23.14 -31.62
CA THR A 135 6.16 -22.43 -31.84
C THR A 135 5.71 -21.70 -30.58
N SER A 136 5.32 -20.43 -30.70
CA SER A 136 4.89 -19.62 -29.56
C SER A 136 3.37 -19.58 -29.41
N THR A 137 2.83 -20.19 -28.35
CA THR A 137 1.41 -20.08 -27.97
C THR A 137 1.10 -18.82 -27.15
N HIS A 138 2.12 -18.17 -26.58
CA HIS A 138 2.01 -16.99 -25.71
C HIS A 138 1.14 -15.85 -26.30
N PRO A 139 0.30 -15.18 -25.50
CA PRO A 139 -0.55 -14.07 -25.97
C PRO A 139 0.29 -12.91 -26.54
N PHE A 140 -0.33 -12.04 -27.34
CA PHE A 140 0.37 -10.87 -27.89
C PHE A 140 0.69 -9.83 -26.79
N PRO A 141 1.78 -9.05 -26.93
CA PRO A 141 2.11 -7.96 -26.00
C PRO A 141 0.97 -6.96 -25.78
N GLU A 142 0.78 -6.52 -24.53
CA GLU A 142 -0.36 -5.68 -24.14
C GLU A 142 -0.42 -4.32 -24.88
N TYR A 143 0.72 -3.80 -25.33
CA TYR A 143 0.84 -2.56 -26.11
C TYR A 143 0.26 -2.64 -27.54
N MET A 144 -0.17 -3.83 -27.98
CA MET A 144 -0.91 -4.05 -29.23
C MET A 144 -2.42 -4.02 -28.93
N GLU A 145 -3.17 -3.15 -29.61
CA GLU A 145 -4.59 -2.95 -29.29
C GLU A 145 -5.51 -4.01 -29.90
N ASN A 146 -5.20 -4.53 -31.10
CA ASN A 146 -6.08 -5.45 -31.86
C ASN A 146 -5.41 -6.75 -32.38
N GLY A 147 -4.21 -7.11 -31.90
CA GLY A 147 -3.56 -8.42 -32.15
C GLY A 147 -3.12 -8.78 -33.59
N ALA A 148 -3.69 -8.14 -34.62
CA ALA A 148 -3.45 -8.48 -36.02
C ALA A 148 -2.03 -8.09 -36.49
N ILE A 149 -1.20 -9.07 -36.80
CA ILE A 149 0.04 -8.87 -37.57
C ILE A 149 -0.36 -8.67 -39.04
N PRO A 150 0.01 -7.54 -39.69
CA PRO A 150 -0.21 -7.39 -41.13
C PRO A 150 0.69 -8.38 -41.88
N MET A 151 0.07 -9.23 -42.70
CA MET A 151 0.71 -10.39 -43.31
C MET A 151 1.85 -10.02 -44.26
N TYR A 152 1.72 -8.93 -45.04
CA TYR A 152 2.73 -8.43 -46.00
C TYR A 152 3.50 -9.53 -46.74
N CYS A 153 2.79 -10.50 -47.34
CA CYS A 153 3.37 -11.63 -48.09
C CYS A 153 4.30 -12.57 -47.29
N LEU A 154 4.33 -12.51 -45.94
CA LEU A 154 5.05 -13.44 -45.08
C LEU A 154 4.41 -14.83 -45.07
N SER A 155 5.25 -15.86 -44.95
CA SER A 155 4.80 -17.24 -44.72
C SER A 155 4.29 -17.43 -43.28
N LYS A 156 3.57 -18.53 -43.01
CA LYS A 156 3.12 -18.92 -41.65
C LYS A 156 4.30 -19.02 -40.65
N ALA A 157 5.50 -19.36 -41.13
CA ALA A 157 6.73 -19.33 -40.33
C ALA A 157 7.23 -17.90 -40.08
N GLY A 158 7.21 -17.02 -41.10
CA GLY A 158 7.56 -15.60 -40.96
C GLY A 158 6.67 -14.87 -39.95
N VAL A 159 5.35 -15.10 -39.97
CA VAL A 159 4.41 -14.52 -39.00
C VAL A 159 4.69 -15.00 -37.56
N ASN A 160 5.04 -16.28 -37.39
CA ASN A 160 5.47 -16.82 -36.09
C ASN A 160 6.81 -16.18 -35.63
N SER A 161 7.70 -15.85 -36.57
CA SER A 161 8.96 -15.13 -36.30
C SER A 161 8.69 -13.69 -35.84
N VAL A 162 7.80 -12.97 -36.52
CA VAL A 162 7.31 -11.63 -36.10
C VAL A 162 6.73 -11.68 -34.68
N ARG A 163 5.90 -12.69 -34.36
CA ARG A 163 5.33 -12.88 -33.02
C ARG A 163 6.41 -13.06 -31.94
N LYS A 164 7.45 -13.87 -32.18
CA LYS A 164 8.59 -14.00 -31.26
C LYS A 164 9.35 -12.69 -31.09
N ILE A 165 9.65 -11.98 -32.18
CA ILE A 165 10.40 -10.71 -32.15
C ILE A 165 9.64 -9.66 -31.33
N LEU A 166 8.33 -9.54 -31.53
CA LEU A 166 7.46 -8.66 -30.72
C LEU A 166 7.48 -9.04 -29.24
N LEU A 167 7.41 -10.34 -28.91
CA LEU A 167 7.48 -10.80 -27.52
C LEU A 167 8.85 -10.55 -26.86
N CYS A 168 9.95 -10.70 -27.61
CA CYS A 168 11.29 -10.35 -27.12
C CYS A 168 11.44 -8.83 -26.93
N ILE A 169 10.85 -8.01 -27.80
CA ILE A 169 10.81 -6.54 -27.65
C ILE A 169 10.02 -6.16 -26.39
N ALA A 170 8.87 -6.78 -26.14
CA ALA A 170 8.07 -6.56 -24.93
C ALA A 170 8.85 -6.92 -23.65
N ALA A 171 9.61 -8.02 -23.66
CA ALA A 171 10.44 -8.43 -22.53
C ALA A 171 11.69 -7.54 -22.31
N HIS A 172 12.17 -6.85 -23.36
CA HIS A 172 13.36 -6.00 -23.29
C HIS A 172 13.03 -4.52 -23.00
N PHE A 173 11.91 -4.01 -23.51
CA PHE A 173 11.47 -2.62 -23.33
C PHE A 173 10.09 -2.56 -22.63
N PRO A 174 10.01 -2.81 -21.31
CA PRO A 174 8.75 -2.75 -20.55
C PRO A 174 8.12 -1.35 -20.51
N ASP A 175 8.90 -0.30 -20.81
CA ASP A 175 8.43 1.09 -20.89
C ASP A 175 7.46 1.36 -22.07
N ILE A 176 7.37 0.44 -23.04
CA ILE A 176 6.47 0.56 -24.21
C ILE A 176 5.04 0.23 -23.79
N THR A 177 4.32 1.25 -23.33
CA THR A 177 2.92 1.13 -22.88
C THR A 177 1.91 0.95 -24.02
N TYR A 178 2.20 1.49 -25.21
CA TYR A 178 1.28 1.42 -26.37
C TYR A 178 2.03 1.72 -27.67
N CYS A 179 1.99 0.81 -28.66
CA CYS A 179 2.63 1.01 -29.97
C CYS A 179 2.00 0.15 -31.09
N PRO A 180 1.04 0.67 -31.88
CA PRO A 180 0.31 -0.11 -32.88
C PRO A 180 1.08 -0.30 -34.20
N VAL A 181 2.12 0.51 -34.44
CA VAL A 181 2.92 0.52 -35.69
C VAL A 181 3.98 -0.58 -35.69
N LEU A 182 4.40 -1.04 -34.52
CA LEU A 182 5.53 -1.95 -34.35
C LEU A 182 5.37 -3.30 -35.11
N PRO A 183 4.21 -3.98 -35.10
CA PRO A 183 4.03 -5.23 -35.84
C PRO A 183 4.26 -5.07 -37.35
N ALA A 184 3.85 -3.94 -37.93
CA ALA A 184 4.04 -3.65 -39.33
C ALA A 184 5.51 -3.39 -39.69
N LEU A 185 6.23 -2.64 -38.85
CA LEU A 185 7.67 -2.40 -39.04
C LEU A 185 8.49 -3.69 -38.88
N VAL A 186 8.15 -4.55 -37.91
CA VAL A 186 8.79 -5.87 -37.75
C VAL A 186 8.49 -6.75 -38.97
N SER A 187 7.23 -6.84 -39.43
CA SER A 187 6.88 -7.59 -40.65
C SER A 187 7.63 -7.11 -41.90
N LEU A 188 7.76 -5.79 -42.10
CA LEU A 188 8.42 -5.22 -43.28
C LEU A 188 9.96 -5.33 -43.22
N LEU A 189 10.58 -5.19 -42.04
CA LEU A 189 12.03 -5.32 -41.88
C LEU A 189 12.50 -6.78 -41.91
N LEU A 190 11.66 -7.74 -41.50
CA LEU A 190 11.99 -9.16 -41.55
C LEU A 190 12.25 -9.67 -42.99
N HIS A 191 11.63 -9.07 -44.01
CA HIS A 191 11.93 -9.37 -45.42
C HIS A 191 13.37 -9.02 -45.83
N PHE A 192 14.00 -8.05 -45.14
CA PHE A 192 15.29 -7.48 -45.50
C PHE A 192 16.39 -7.74 -44.47
N SER A 193 16.14 -8.64 -43.50
CA SER A 193 17.07 -9.04 -42.45
C SER A 193 17.66 -10.44 -42.73
N GLU A 194 18.88 -10.68 -42.27
CA GLU A 194 19.55 -11.99 -42.34
C GLU A 194 18.86 -13.06 -41.48
N ASP A 195 18.46 -12.71 -40.26
CA ASP A 195 17.82 -13.61 -39.29
C ASP A 195 16.84 -12.88 -38.33
N GLU A 196 16.22 -13.64 -37.42
CA GLU A 196 15.33 -13.09 -36.37
C GLU A 196 16.07 -12.06 -35.47
N ALA A 197 17.38 -12.25 -35.25
CA ALA A 197 18.20 -11.41 -34.37
C ALA A 197 18.62 -10.07 -35.00
N GLU A 198 18.92 -10.03 -36.30
CA GLU A 198 19.15 -8.77 -37.03
C GLU A 198 17.86 -7.94 -37.12
N CYS A 199 16.73 -8.58 -37.37
CA CYS A 199 15.44 -7.89 -37.38
C CYS A 199 15.14 -7.28 -35.99
N PHE A 200 15.35 -8.04 -34.92
CA PHE A 200 15.28 -7.55 -33.55
C PHE A 200 16.24 -6.36 -33.30
N HIS A 201 17.54 -6.49 -33.61
CA HIS A 201 18.54 -5.42 -33.42
C HIS A 201 18.17 -4.14 -34.19
N SER A 202 17.73 -4.28 -35.44
CA SER A 202 17.32 -3.18 -36.31
C SER A 202 16.11 -2.43 -35.75
N VAL A 203 15.12 -3.16 -35.24
CA VAL A 203 13.93 -2.58 -34.60
C VAL A 203 14.28 -1.95 -33.25
N CYS A 204 15.15 -2.58 -32.44
CA CYS A 204 15.63 -2.00 -31.19
C CYS A 204 16.38 -0.67 -31.40
N ARG A 205 17.14 -0.51 -32.49
CA ARG A 205 17.75 0.80 -32.85
C ARG A 205 16.71 1.86 -33.21
N LEU A 206 15.62 1.50 -33.89
CA LEU A 206 14.50 2.39 -34.20
C LEU A 206 13.67 2.77 -32.96
N ILE A 207 13.75 2.00 -31.87
CA ILE A 207 13.16 2.31 -30.56
C ILE A 207 14.14 3.18 -29.74
N ALA A 208 15.41 2.80 -29.64
CA ALA A 208 16.41 3.39 -28.74
C ALA A 208 17.12 4.64 -29.31
N TYR A 209 16.52 5.35 -30.27
CA TYR A 209 17.11 6.53 -30.92
C TYR A 209 17.32 7.71 -29.94
N ASN A 210 18.28 8.57 -30.27
CA ASN A 210 18.69 9.72 -29.46
C ASN A 210 18.70 11.06 -30.23
N ASP A 211 18.12 11.11 -31.43
CA ASP A 211 17.99 12.32 -32.25
C ASP A 211 16.68 13.08 -31.90
N PRO A 212 16.73 14.29 -31.31
CA PRO A 212 15.53 15.03 -30.92
C PRO A 212 14.74 15.63 -32.11
N ASP A 213 15.35 15.75 -33.29
CA ASP A 213 14.72 16.25 -34.52
C ASP A 213 14.20 15.11 -35.43
N LYS A 214 14.48 13.83 -35.12
CA LYS A 214 13.93 12.66 -35.82
C LYS A 214 13.11 11.76 -34.89
N ARG A 215 11.78 11.76 -35.02
CA ARG A 215 10.91 10.76 -34.40
C ARG A 215 10.66 9.57 -35.34
N TYR A 216 10.85 8.37 -34.82
CA TYR A 216 10.75 7.10 -35.54
C TYR A 216 9.63 6.18 -35.05
N ILE A 217 9.39 6.09 -33.74
CA ILE A 217 8.34 5.25 -33.14
C ILE A 217 7.78 5.98 -31.90
N ASP A 218 6.45 6.02 -31.76
CA ASP A 218 5.78 6.41 -30.51
C ASP A 218 5.71 5.22 -29.55
N GLN A 219 6.20 5.40 -28.32
CA GLN A 219 6.29 4.33 -27.30
C GLN A 219 5.19 4.40 -26.24
N THR A 220 4.41 5.49 -26.22
CA THR A 220 3.37 5.72 -25.21
C THR A 220 2.07 6.15 -25.85
N PHE A 221 0.97 5.82 -25.17
CA PHE A 221 -0.38 6.18 -25.62
C PHE A 221 -0.57 7.71 -25.69
N LEU A 222 0.03 8.46 -24.77
CA LEU A 222 0.02 9.93 -24.81
C LEU A 222 0.70 10.46 -26.09
N ALA A 223 1.85 9.90 -26.47
CA ALA A 223 2.55 10.29 -27.70
C ALA A 223 1.72 9.90 -28.95
N HIS A 224 1.23 8.66 -29.03
CA HIS A 224 0.37 8.22 -30.13
C HIS A 224 -0.90 9.08 -30.24
N ARG A 225 -1.62 9.32 -29.13
CA ARG A 225 -2.86 10.11 -29.11
C ARG A 225 -2.62 11.58 -29.49
N ALA A 226 -1.49 12.15 -29.08
CA ALA A 226 -1.06 13.46 -29.58
C ALA A 226 -0.70 13.42 -31.08
N SER A 227 -0.16 12.32 -31.61
CA SER A 227 0.16 12.15 -33.03
C SER A 227 -1.11 12.21 -33.90
N CYS A 228 -2.21 11.62 -33.42
CA CYS A 228 -3.50 11.58 -34.12
C CYS A 228 -4.21 12.94 -34.08
N MET A 229 -4.15 13.66 -32.94
CA MET A 229 -4.58 15.07 -32.88
C MET A 229 -3.74 15.95 -33.81
N THR A 230 -2.42 15.76 -33.81
CA THR A 230 -1.49 16.46 -34.72
C THR A 230 -1.85 16.20 -36.19
N PHE A 231 -2.18 14.97 -36.58
CA PHE A 231 -2.64 14.69 -37.93
C PHE A 231 -3.98 15.37 -38.26
N ARG A 232 -4.99 15.31 -37.36
CA ARG A 232 -6.28 16.01 -37.52
C ARG A 232 -6.09 17.51 -37.75
N ASP A 233 -5.23 18.15 -36.97
CA ASP A 233 -5.01 19.61 -37.01
C ASP A 233 -4.33 20.01 -38.34
N LEU A 234 -3.41 19.16 -38.83
CA LEU A 234 -2.81 19.31 -40.16
C LEU A 234 -3.81 19.02 -41.30
N ALA A 235 -4.68 18.03 -41.15
CA ALA A 235 -5.73 17.71 -42.11
C ALA A 235 -6.74 18.87 -42.25
N ASN A 236 -7.13 19.51 -41.14
CA ASN A 236 -7.94 20.72 -41.19
C ASN A 236 -7.23 21.87 -41.93
N LYS A 237 -5.93 22.09 -41.67
CA LYS A 237 -5.16 23.19 -42.25
C LYS A 237 -4.84 23.02 -43.74
N TYR A 238 -4.55 21.80 -44.20
CA TYR A 238 -4.04 21.54 -45.56
C TYR A 238 -5.00 20.74 -46.46
N CYS A 239 -5.95 20.02 -45.87
CA CYS A 239 -6.95 19.22 -46.58
C CYS A 239 -8.37 19.57 -46.10
N HIS A 240 -8.63 20.86 -45.82
CA HIS A 240 -9.86 21.35 -45.19
C HIS A 240 -11.17 20.78 -45.80
N GLY A 241 -11.23 20.63 -47.13
CA GLY A 241 -12.40 20.06 -47.80
C GLY A 241 -12.64 18.56 -47.55
N ALA A 242 -11.62 17.81 -47.14
CA ALA A 242 -11.74 16.42 -46.67
C ALA A 242 -12.03 16.38 -45.16
N HIS A 243 -11.39 17.27 -44.39
CA HIS A 243 -11.67 17.43 -42.98
C HIS A 243 -13.14 17.82 -42.72
N LYS A 244 -13.70 18.73 -43.53
CA LYS A 244 -15.12 19.11 -43.49
C LYS A 244 -16.05 17.93 -43.78
N LEU A 245 -15.74 17.11 -44.77
CA LEU A 245 -16.53 15.91 -45.12
C LEU A 245 -16.59 14.92 -43.95
N ILE A 246 -15.45 14.68 -43.30
CA ILE A 246 -15.34 13.83 -42.11
C ILE A 246 -16.08 14.46 -40.91
N ALA A 247 -16.01 15.79 -40.75
CA ALA A 247 -16.71 16.53 -39.69
C ALA A 247 -18.23 16.69 -39.89
N THR A 248 -18.75 16.42 -41.10
CA THR A 248 -20.20 16.33 -41.37
C THR A 248 -20.77 14.92 -41.19
N SER A 249 -19.97 13.97 -40.68
CA SER A 249 -20.44 12.60 -40.40
C SER A 249 -20.86 12.43 -38.95
N ASN A 250 -21.74 11.45 -38.69
CA ASN A 250 -22.17 11.08 -37.34
C ASN A 250 -21.12 10.25 -36.57
N GLN A 251 -19.95 9.99 -37.17
CA GLN A 251 -18.85 9.27 -36.53
C GLN A 251 -17.94 10.22 -35.75
N SER A 252 -17.35 9.71 -34.67
CA SER A 252 -16.37 10.45 -33.87
C SER A 252 -15.15 10.84 -34.72
N LEU A 253 -14.87 12.15 -34.78
CA LEU A 253 -13.68 12.69 -35.43
C LEU A 253 -12.39 12.04 -34.93
N PHE A 254 -12.33 11.65 -33.66
CA PHE A 254 -11.12 11.06 -33.09
C PHE A 254 -10.86 9.66 -33.63
N ASP A 255 -11.89 8.85 -33.81
CA ASP A 255 -11.78 7.43 -34.17
C ASP A 255 -11.56 7.19 -35.68
N ILE A 256 -11.80 8.22 -36.51
CA ILE A 256 -11.37 8.25 -37.92
C ILE A 256 -9.90 8.69 -38.02
N TYR A 257 -9.47 9.69 -37.24
CA TYR A 257 -8.10 10.21 -37.28
C TYR A 257 -7.09 9.39 -36.44
N SER A 258 -7.52 8.42 -35.63
CA SER A 258 -6.63 7.47 -34.94
C SER A 258 -5.97 6.48 -35.90
N ASP A 259 -6.73 5.99 -36.90
CA ASP A 259 -6.27 4.99 -37.87
C ASP A 259 -5.27 5.53 -38.91
N TRP A 260 -4.95 6.83 -38.89
CA TRP A 260 -4.13 7.51 -39.90
C TRP A 260 -2.80 6.83 -40.25
N ILE A 261 -2.21 6.13 -39.27
CA ILE A 261 -0.95 5.40 -39.42
C ILE A 261 -1.17 3.95 -39.89
N MET A 262 -2.34 3.36 -39.59
CA MET A 262 -2.78 2.05 -40.11
C MET A 262 -3.16 2.13 -41.60
N TRP A 263 -3.51 3.31 -42.10
CA TRP A 263 -3.63 3.60 -43.54
C TRP A 263 -2.28 3.49 -44.28
N ILE A 264 -1.13 3.47 -43.60
CA ILE A 264 0.21 3.41 -44.21
C ILE A 264 0.94 2.12 -43.83
N PHE A 265 0.94 1.79 -42.54
CA PHE A 265 1.60 0.63 -41.95
C PHE A 265 0.57 -0.26 -41.24
N GLY A 266 -0.50 -0.61 -41.95
CA GLY A 266 -1.48 -1.60 -41.56
C GLY A 266 -2.03 -2.32 -42.79
N ALA A 267 -3.22 -2.93 -42.65
CA ALA A 267 -3.90 -3.61 -43.76
C ALA A 267 -4.35 -2.67 -44.90
N GLY A 268 -4.30 -1.34 -44.70
CA GLY A 268 -4.75 -0.36 -45.69
C GLY A 268 -3.85 -0.27 -46.93
N LEU A 269 -2.52 -0.24 -46.80
CA LEU A 269 -1.63 0.08 -47.93
C LEU A 269 -0.99 -1.18 -48.54
N PRO A 270 -1.05 -1.38 -49.88
CA PRO A 270 -0.39 -2.51 -50.54
C PRO A 270 1.13 -2.56 -50.31
N PHE A 271 1.69 -3.77 -50.28
CA PHE A 271 3.11 -4.06 -49.94
C PHE A 271 4.14 -3.21 -50.71
N GLU A 272 3.97 -3.08 -52.02
CA GLU A 272 4.86 -2.28 -52.89
C GLU A 272 4.89 -0.80 -52.50
N TYR A 273 3.74 -0.25 -52.11
CA TYR A 273 3.57 1.12 -51.66
C TYR A 273 4.15 1.30 -50.25
N ALA A 274 3.85 0.38 -49.33
CA ALA A 274 4.38 0.40 -47.96
C ALA A 274 5.91 0.35 -47.91
N ILE A 275 6.56 -0.48 -48.75
CA ILE A 275 8.02 -0.55 -48.84
C ILE A 275 8.62 0.74 -49.43
N ARG A 276 8.01 1.35 -50.45
CA ARG A 276 8.50 2.62 -51.03
C ARG A 276 8.31 3.81 -50.08
N VAL A 277 7.34 3.74 -49.16
CA VAL A 277 7.25 4.68 -48.02
C VAL A 277 8.33 4.38 -46.97
N LEU A 278 8.58 3.11 -46.65
CA LEU A 278 9.64 2.67 -45.72
C LEU A 278 11.04 3.15 -46.16
N ASP A 279 11.36 3.05 -47.47
CA ASP A 279 12.61 3.54 -48.08
C ASP A 279 12.98 4.97 -47.67
N VAL A 280 11.98 5.86 -47.56
CA VAL A 280 12.18 7.28 -47.25
C VAL A 280 11.93 7.58 -45.77
N PHE A 281 11.04 6.83 -45.12
CA PHE A 281 10.77 6.92 -43.68
C PHE A 281 12.04 6.68 -42.84
N LEU A 282 12.87 5.69 -43.17
CA LEU A 282 14.12 5.41 -42.43
C LEU A 282 15.09 6.61 -42.41
N LEU A 283 15.03 7.51 -43.42
CA LEU A 283 15.91 8.68 -43.54
C LEU A 283 15.29 10.00 -43.08
N GLU A 284 13.97 10.16 -43.19
CA GLU A 284 13.26 11.41 -42.89
C GLU A 284 12.30 11.35 -41.69
N GLY A 285 11.96 10.16 -41.20
CA GLY A 285 11.11 9.90 -40.02
C GLY A 285 9.63 10.19 -40.25
N TYR A 286 8.89 10.37 -39.15
CA TYR A 286 7.44 10.66 -39.11
C TYR A 286 6.95 11.76 -40.07
N LYS A 287 7.82 12.72 -40.45
CA LYS A 287 7.48 13.77 -41.43
C LYS A 287 7.02 13.20 -42.80
N VAL A 288 7.48 12.01 -43.20
CA VAL A 288 7.01 11.35 -44.44
C VAL A 288 5.60 10.80 -44.27
N LEU A 289 5.29 10.21 -43.11
CA LEU A 289 3.99 9.59 -42.86
C LEU A 289 2.86 10.62 -42.93
N TYR A 290 3.02 11.77 -42.25
CA TYR A 290 2.04 12.87 -42.34
C TYR A 290 1.86 13.39 -43.78
N ARG A 291 2.92 13.40 -44.60
CA ARG A 291 2.84 13.80 -46.02
C ARG A 291 2.04 12.81 -46.85
N VAL A 292 2.30 11.52 -46.69
CA VAL A 292 1.57 10.45 -47.41
C VAL A 292 0.10 10.41 -46.96
N ALA A 293 -0.19 10.46 -45.66
CA ALA A 293 -1.55 10.46 -45.13
C ALA A 293 -2.39 11.65 -45.63
N LEU A 294 -1.80 12.86 -45.73
CA LEU A 294 -2.49 14.03 -46.32
C LEU A 294 -2.79 13.84 -47.82
N VAL A 295 -1.90 13.18 -48.59
CA VAL A 295 -2.18 12.87 -50.00
C VAL A 295 -3.28 11.82 -50.12
N LEU A 296 -3.25 10.75 -49.32
CA LEU A 296 -4.31 9.72 -49.31
C LEU A 296 -5.67 10.35 -49.00
N LEU A 297 -5.75 11.19 -47.95
CA LEU A 297 -6.97 11.93 -47.58
C LEU A 297 -7.46 12.87 -48.70
N SER A 298 -6.53 13.53 -49.41
CA SER A 298 -6.85 14.42 -50.54
C SER A 298 -7.29 13.66 -51.79
N LEU A 299 -6.80 12.44 -52.02
CA LEU A 299 -7.22 11.59 -53.13
C LEU A 299 -8.59 10.95 -52.84
N TYR A 300 -8.80 10.49 -51.59
CA TYR A 300 -10.09 9.97 -51.11
C TYR A 300 -11.22 10.98 -51.34
N LYS A 301 -11.02 12.24 -50.92
CA LYS A 301 -11.98 13.33 -51.17
C LYS A 301 -12.20 13.65 -52.65
N GLY A 302 -11.24 13.33 -53.52
CA GLY A 302 -11.42 13.37 -54.97
C GLY A 302 -12.31 12.24 -55.48
N SER A 303 -12.15 11.03 -54.93
CA SER A 303 -12.95 9.84 -55.28
C SER A 303 -14.41 9.97 -54.82
N VAL A 304 -14.65 10.40 -53.57
CA VAL A 304 -16.02 10.58 -53.04
C VAL A 304 -16.77 11.69 -53.80
N ALA A 305 -16.07 12.72 -54.29
CA ALA A 305 -16.69 13.78 -55.10
C ALA A 305 -17.23 13.28 -56.46
N SER A 306 -16.87 12.07 -56.91
CA SER A 306 -17.40 11.42 -58.12
C SER A 306 -18.50 10.37 -57.87
N THR A 307 -18.80 10.02 -56.62
CA THR A 307 -19.83 9.00 -56.28
C THR A 307 -20.75 9.48 -55.14
N PRO A 308 -21.93 10.04 -55.47
CA PRO A 308 -22.87 10.58 -54.47
C PRO A 308 -23.73 9.47 -53.84
N SER A 309 -23.12 8.63 -52.99
CA SER A 309 -23.79 7.63 -52.17
C SER A 309 -23.70 7.97 -50.68
N HIS A 310 -24.72 7.63 -49.89
CA HIS A 310 -24.77 7.90 -48.46
C HIS A 310 -23.84 6.94 -47.68
N ILE A 311 -22.60 7.36 -47.43
CA ILE A 311 -21.59 6.57 -46.72
C ILE A 311 -22.02 6.33 -45.26
N ALA A 312 -22.23 5.07 -44.88
CA ALA A 312 -22.62 4.69 -43.53
C ALA A 312 -21.43 4.59 -42.55
N ASP A 313 -20.25 4.21 -43.04
CA ASP A 313 -19.00 4.14 -42.26
C ASP A 313 -17.84 4.71 -43.09
N ILE A 314 -17.35 5.90 -42.72
CA ILE A 314 -16.24 6.58 -43.40
C ILE A 314 -14.89 5.94 -43.05
N ARG A 315 -14.76 5.35 -41.86
CA ARG A 315 -13.53 4.67 -41.42
C ARG A 315 -13.24 3.44 -42.28
N GLN A 316 -14.26 2.65 -42.58
CA GLN A 316 -14.14 1.50 -43.49
C GLN A 316 -13.98 1.92 -44.95
N ASP A 317 -14.69 2.95 -45.40
CA ASP A 317 -14.60 3.45 -46.79
C ASP A 317 -13.19 4.00 -47.12
N ILE A 318 -12.57 4.75 -46.19
CA ILE A 318 -11.17 5.18 -46.33
C ILE A 318 -10.22 3.98 -46.40
N MET A 319 -10.39 2.96 -45.55
CA MET A 319 -9.56 1.75 -45.60
C MET A 319 -9.70 1.00 -46.94
N SER A 320 -10.93 0.86 -47.45
CA SER A 320 -11.21 0.25 -48.75
C SER A 320 -10.59 1.03 -49.91
N PHE A 321 -10.68 2.37 -49.89
CA PHE A 321 -10.05 3.24 -50.87
C PHE A 321 -8.52 3.11 -50.88
N VAL A 322 -7.88 3.09 -49.71
CA VAL A 322 -6.42 2.95 -49.60
C VAL A 322 -5.95 1.54 -50.02
N GLY A 323 -6.74 0.50 -49.76
CA GLY A 323 -6.49 -0.86 -50.27
C GLY A 323 -6.48 -0.92 -51.81
N ASN A 324 -7.33 -0.14 -52.46
CA ASN A 324 -7.46 -0.05 -53.91
C ASN A 324 -6.63 1.10 -54.54
N ILE A 325 -5.67 1.69 -53.81
CA ILE A 325 -4.92 2.88 -54.26
C ILE A 325 -4.18 2.70 -55.60
N SER A 326 -3.82 1.46 -55.96
CA SER A 326 -3.19 1.09 -57.23
C SER A 326 -4.05 1.39 -58.45
N CYS A 327 -5.38 1.41 -58.30
CA CYS A 327 -6.32 1.82 -59.35
C CYS A 327 -6.34 3.34 -59.58
N HIS A 328 -5.80 4.14 -58.66
CA HIS A 328 -5.90 5.60 -58.67
C HIS A 328 -4.56 6.33 -58.89
N ILE A 329 -3.43 5.80 -58.40
CA ILE A 329 -2.12 6.46 -58.52
C ILE A 329 -0.94 5.48 -58.41
N THR A 330 0.10 5.64 -59.22
CA THR A 330 1.34 4.86 -59.12
C THR A 330 2.21 5.30 -57.94
N VAL A 331 3.04 4.40 -57.40
CA VAL A 331 3.81 4.63 -56.16
C VAL A 331 4.67 5.89 -56.22
N ASP A 332 5.43 6.10 -57.28
CA ASP A 332 6.33 7.25 -57.37
C ASP A 332 5.56 8.57 -57.60
N LYS A 333 4.38 8.54 -58.24
CA LYS A 333 3.47 9.71 -58.32
C LYS A 333 2.83 10.04 -56.97
N LEU A 334 2.57 9.03 -56.12
CA LEU A 334 2.10 9.23 -54.75
C LEU A 334 3.19 9.94 -53.92
N LEU A 335 4.44 9.49 -54.02
CA LEU A 335 5.59 10.13 -53.37
C LEU A 335 5.86 11.54 -53.93
N GLU A 336 5.81 11.74 -55.25
CA GLU A 336 5.96 13.04 -55.92
C GLU A 336 4.95 14.06 -55.37
N LYS A 337 3.66 13.69 -55.30
CA LYS A 337 2.62 14.54 -54.67
C LYS A 337 2.92 14.79 -53.18
N ALA A 338 3.35 13.78 -52.42
CA ALA A 338 3.66 13.91 -51.00
C ALA A 338 4.87 14.81 -50.71
N PHE A 339 5.84 14.87 -51.63
CA PHE A 339 6.97 15.80 -51.54
C PHE A 339 6.62 17.21 -52.06
N SER A 340 5.71 17.32 -53.04
CA SER A 340 5.22 18.59 -53.58
C SER A 340 4.44 19.45 -52.59
N ILE A 341 3.81 18.89 -51.56
CA ILE A 341 3.11 19.72 -50.55
C ILE A 341 4.13 20.55 -49.74
N ARG A 342 3.94 21.87 -49.74
CA ARG A 342 4.78 22.88 -49.06
C ARG A 342 4.56 22.89 -47.53
N LEU A 343 4.91 21.77 -46.88
CA LEU A 343 4.64 21.49 -45.47
C LEU A 343 5.84 21.66 -44.53
N PHE A 344 5.55 22.41 -43.45
CA PHE A 344 6.15 22.53 -42.11
C PHE A 344 7.56 21.98 -41.83
N SER A 345 8.36 22.72 -41.07
CA SER A 345 9.62 22.25 -40.48
C SER A 345 9.39 21.12 -39.46
N ARG A 346 10.45 20.40 -39.10
CA ARG A 346 10.40 19.41 -38.00
C ARG A 346 10.10 20.06 -36.65
N LYS A 347 10.57 21.29 -36.44
CA LYS A 347 10.31 22.07 -35.23
C LYS A 347 8.83 22.41 -35.07
N GLU A 348 8.12 22.75 -36.15
CA GLU A 348 6.66 22.93 -36.13
C GLU A 348 5.89 21.65 -35.76
N ILE A 349 6.27 20.49 -36.32
CA ILE A 349 5.66 19.19 -35.94
C ILE A 349 5.90 18.92 -34.44
N ASN A 350 7.15 19.08 -34.00
CA ASN A 350 7.54 18.77 -32.62
C ASN A 350 6.86 19.71 -31.61
N LEU A 351 6.70 20.99 -31.95
CA LEU A 351 5.97 21.98 -31.17
C LEU A 351 4.48 21.65 -31.10
N LEU A 352 3.82 21.36 -32.24
CA LEU A 352 2.39 21.04 -32.27
C LEU A 352 2.07 19.72 -31.56
N LEU A 353 2.95 18.72 -31.67
CA LEU A 353 2.85 17.49 -30.85
C LEU A 353 3.00 17.79 -29.37
N SER A 354 3.97 18.63 -28.96
CA SER A 354 4.16 18.99 -27.54
C SER A 354 2.97 19.76 -26.96
N ALA A 355 2.37 20.66 -27.74
CA ALA A 355 1.13 21.35 -27.38
C ALA A 355 -0.02 20.35 -27.19
N ASN A 356 -0.22 19.43 -28.14
CA ASN A 356 -1.26 18.40 -28.05
C ASN A 356 -1.02 17.41 -26.89
N MET A 357 0.23 17.04 -26.58
CA MET A 357 0.54 16.27 -25.36
C MET A 357 0.19 17.05 -24.09
N SER A 358 0.51 18.35 -24.02
CA SER A 358 0.18 19.18 -22.85
C SER A 358 -1.33 19.35 -22.66
N ALA A 359 -2.09 19.49 -23.75
CA ALA A 359 -3.55 19.58 -23.74
C ALA A 359 -4.24 18.25 -23.36
N LEU A 360 -3.61 17.11 -23.68
CA LEU A 360 -4.06 15.79 -23.23
C LEU A 360 -3.80 15.58 -21.73
N LEU A 361 -2.62 15.97 -21.24
CA LEU A 361 -2.28 15.94 -19.82
C LEU A 361 -3.19 16.85 -18.97
N GLN A 362 -3.49 18.06 -19.45
CA GLN A 362 -4.48 18.96 -18.82
C GLN A 362 -5.90 18.37 -18.76
N LYS A 363 -6.23 17.44 -19.66
CA LYS A 363 -7.49 16.69 -19.68
C LYS A 363 -7.42 15.36 -18.90
N GLY A 364 -6.34 15.14 -18.13
CA GLY A 364 -6.13 13.92 -17.34
C GLY A 364 -5.75 12.68 -18.16
N ILE A 365 -5.63 12.78 -19.48
CA ILE A 365 -5.36 11.65 -20.38
C ILE A 365 -3.86 11.39 -20.41
N SER A 366 -3.37 10.61 -19.45
CA SER A 366 -1.93 10.36 -19.23
C SER A 366 -1.49 8.92 -19.53
N ILE A 367 -2.34 7.91 -19.28
CA ILE A 367 -2.00 6.48 -19.34
C ILE A 367 -3.08 5.73 -20.13
N HIS A 368 -2.70 4.74 -20.95
CA HIS A 368 -3.66 3.75 -21.45
C HIS A 368 -3.93 2.73 -20.35
N GLN A 369 -4.92 2.99 -19.49
CA GLN A 369 -5.45 1.94 -18.65
C GLN A 369 -6.25 0.96 -19.54
N LYS A 370 -5.55 -0.02 -20.13
CA LYS A 370 -6.12 -1.36 -20.16
C LYS A 370 -6.28 -1.73 -18.68
N ARG A 371 -7.50 -1.56 -18.15
CA ARG A 371 -7.96 -2.44 -17.08
C ARG A 371 -7.68 -3.85 -17.58
N GLN A 372 -7.17 -4.74 -16.73
CA GLN A 372 -7.42 -6.15 -16.98
C GLN A 372 -8.93 -6.35 -16.79
N SER A 373 -9.69 -6.19 -17.88
CA SER A 373 -10.95 -6.89 -18.00
C SER A 373 -10.58 -8.37 -17.99
N VAL A 374 -10.80 -8.98 -16.83
CA VAL A 374 -11.18 -10.39 -16.80
C VAL A 374 -12.43 -10.46 -17.67
N HIS A 375 -12.25 -10.83 -18.94
CA HIS A 375 -13.35 -11.11 -19.85
C HIS A 375 -13.97 -12.45 -19.46
N LEU A 376 -14.66 -12.45 -18.33
CA LEU A 376 -16.00 -12.98 -18.32
C LEU A 376 -16.76 -12.19 -19.40
N ALA A 377 -17.04 -12.85 -20.53
CA ALA A 377 -17.91 -12.29 -21.55
C ALA A 377 -19.35 -12.37 -21.00
N VAL A 378 -19.72 -11.40 -20.15
CA VAL A 378 -21.09 -11.28 -19.67
C VAL A 378 -21.94 -10.80 -20.84
N ASP A 379 -22.83 -11.68 -21.30
CA ASP A 379 -23.70 -11.38 -22.43
C ASP A 379 -24.73 -10.33 -22.00
N LEU A 380 -24.84 -9.23 -22.76
CA LEU A 380 -25.65 -8.07 -22.34
C LEU A 380 -27.16 -8.34 -22.39
N ASP A 381 -27.56 -9.39 -23.12
CA ASP A 381 -28.93 -9.85 -23.24
C ASP A 381 -29.35 -10.84 -22.13
N ASN A 382 -28.42 -11.39 -21.34
CA ASN A 382 -28.75 -12.25 -20.18
C ASN A 382 -29.31 -11.47 -18.99
N PHE A 383 -28.86 -10.23 -18.78
CA PHE A 383 -29.18 -9.42 -17.59
C PHE A 383 -30.69 -9.26 -17.37
N SER A 384 -31.24 -10.06 -16.46
CA SER A 384 -32.55 -9.87 -15.86
C SER A 384 -32.47 -8.89 -14.69
N SER A 385 -33.60 -8.31 -14.25
CA SER A 385 -33.66 -7.48 -13.05
C SER A 385 -34.90 -7.80 -12.24
N SER A 386 -34.72 -8.52 -11.14
CA SER A 386 -35.76 -8.88 -10.18
C SER A 386 -35.85 -7.85 -9.03
N ILE A 387 -37.05 -7.71 -8.44
CA ILE A 387 -37.28 -6.82 -7.31
C ILE A 387 -36.98 -7.58 -6.01
N VAL A 388 -36.10 -7.02 -5.17
CA VAL A 388 -35.74 -7.58 -3.86
C VAL A 388 -36.99 -7.62 -2.96
N THR A 389 -37.25 -8.78 -2.33
CA THR A 389 -38.45 -8.99 -1.53
C THR A 389 -38.45 -8.17 -0.25
N GLY A 390 -39.65 -7.90 0.28
CA GLY A 390 -39.84 -7.26 1.59
C GLY A 390 -39.36 -8.08 2.80
N GLN A 391 -38.69 -9.23 2.61
CA GLN A 391 -38.04 -10.02 3.65
C GLN A 391 -36.51 -9.92 3.55
N GLU A 392 -35.93 -10.07 2.35
CA GLU A 392 -34.52 -9.75 2.07
C GLU A 392 -34.20 -8.30 2.46
N MET A 393 -35.05 -7.34 2.04
CA MET A 393 -34.89 -5.92 2.39
C MET A 393 -34.95 -5.68 3.90
N ARG A 394 -35.72 -6.47 4.67
CA ARG A 394 -35.76 -6.37 6.14
C ARG A 394 -34.49 -6.92 6.79
N MET A 395 -33.86 -7.94 6.21
CA MET A 395 -32.55 -8.42 6.67
C MET A 395 -31.45 -7.38 6.42
N VAL A 396 -31.38 -6.82 5.20
CA VAL A 396 -30.46 -5.72 4.87
C VAL A 396 -30.68 -4.51 5.78
N TRP A 397 -31.93 -4.14 6.04
CA TRP A 397 -32.25 -3.02 6.94
C TRP A 397 -31.78 -3.25 8.38
N SER A 398 -31.76 -4.50 8.85
CA SER A 398 -31.25 -4.85 10.19
C SER A 398 -29.74 -4.68 10.35
N TRP A 399 -28.99 -4.54 9.25
CA TRP A 399 -27.54 -4.31 9.25
C TRP A 399 -27.16 -2.83 9.13
N ILE A 400 -28.15 -1.94 8.89
CA ILE A 400 -27.93 -0.49 8.83
C ILE A 400 -27.93 0.08 10.27
N PRO A 401 -26.97 0.95 10.65
CA PRO A 401 -26.90 1.51 12.00
C PRO A 401 -28.19 2.21 12.45
N GLU A 402 -28.65 1.93 13.67
CA GLU A 402 -29.96 2.33 14.24
C GLU A 402 -30.31 3.83 14.06
N ARG A 403 -29.30 4.71 13.98
CA ARG A 403 -29.47 6.15 13.69
C ARG A 403 -30.26 6.45 12.41
N PHE A 404 -30.33 5.51 11.47
CA PHE A 404 -31.06 5.64 10.20
C PHE A 404 -32.36 4.83 10.16
N ALA A 405 -32.57 3.88 11.08
CA ALA A 405 -33.74 2.99 11.09
C ALA A 405 -35.07 3.70 11.41
N LEU A 406 -35.02 5.00 11.77
CA LEU A 406 -36.18 5.88 11.99
C LEU A 406 -36.79 6.43 10.69
N PHE A 407 -36.11 6.33 9.56
CA PHE A 407 -36.60 6.81 8.26
C PHE A 407 -37.21 5.65 7.46
N GLN A 408 -38.36 5.89 6.82
CA GLN A 408 -38.97 4.91 5.92
C GLN A 408 -38.22 4.95 4.57
N PRO A 409 -37.72 3.82 4.04
CA PRO A 409 -36.99 3.81 2.77
C PRO A 409 -37.90 4.21 1.60
N ILE A 410 -37.37 5.07 0.74
CA ILE A 410 -38.02 5.52 -0.51
C ILE A 410 -37.25 4.92 -1.69
N MET A 411 -37.97 4.36 -2.66
CA MET A 411 -37.39 3.83 -3.90
C MET A 411 -37.10 5.00 -4.85
N LEU A 412 -35.81 5.29 -5.08
CA LEU A 412 -35.36 6.43 -5.90
C LEU A 412 -35.08 6.08 -7.37
N PHE A 413 -34.77 4.81 -7.64
CA PHE A 413 -34.39 4.34 -8.98
C PHE A 413 -34.65 2.85 -9.12
N THR A 414 -35.18 2.44 -10.28
CA THR A 414 -35.28 1.05 -10.73
C THR A 414 -34.82 0.94 -12.18
N THR A 415 -34.19 -0.18 -12.54
CA THR A 415 -33.79 -0.47 -13.93
C THR A 415 -34.99 -0.69 -14.86
N SER A 416 -36.15 -1.03 -14.29
CA SER A 416 -37.43 -1.24 -14.97
C SER A 416 -38.13 0.06 -15.38
N GLU A 417 -38.13 1.09 -14.51
CA GLU A 417 -38.88 2.33 -14.76
C GLU A 417 -38.00 3.46 -15.32
N HIS A 418 -36.74 3.54 -14.88
CA HIS A 418 -35.81 4.64 -15.22
C HIS A 418 -34.76 4.23 -16.27
N GLY A 419 -34.80 2.98 -16.73
CA GLY A 419 -33.93 2.42 -17.77
C GLY A 419 -32.50 2.11 -17.32
N ARG A 420 -31.71 1.52 -18.21
CA ARG A 420 -30.35 0.99 -17.93
C ARG A 420 -29.23 2.05 -18.06
N SER A 421 -29.53 3.34 -17.90
CA SER A 421 -28.57 4.45 -18.13
C SER A 421 -28.00 5.02 -16.84
N LEU A 422 -26.67 5.05 -16.70
CA LEU A 422 -25.98 5.68 -15.57
C LEU A 422 -26.31 7.17 -15.43
N THR A 423 -26.53 7.88 -16.54
CA THR A 423 -26.94 9.29 -16.52
C THR A 423 -28.35 9.46 -15.94
N SER A 424 -29.24 8.49 -16.20
CA SER A 424 -30.58 8.43 -15.57
C SER A 424 -30.42 8.23 -14.06
N PHE A 425 -29.68 7.19 -13.65
CA PHE A 425 -29.38 6.87 -12.25
C PHE A 425 -28.87 8.09 -11.46
N TYR A 426 -27.81 8.76 -11.92
CA TYR A 426 -27.27 9.92 -11.20
C TYR A 426 -28.29 11.05 -11.07
N SER A 427 -29.07 11.34 -12.10
CA SER A 427 -30.08 12.41 -12.07
C SER A 427 -31.29 12.14 -11.17
N GLN A 428 -31.51 10.90 -10.72
CA GLN A 428 -32.58 10.55 -9.76
C GLN A 428 -32.07 10.40 -8.32
N VAL A 429 -30.77 10.15 -8.13
CA VAL A 429 -30.17 9.86 -6.81
C VAL A 429 -29.43 11.06 -6.21
N GLU A 430 -29.03 12.05 -7.03
CA GLU A 430 -28.36 13.27 -6.57
C GLU A 430 -29.21 14.05 -5.53
N GLY A 431 -28.62 14.39 -4.39
CA GLY A 431 -29.30 15.09 -3.29
C GLY A 431 -30.18 14.21 -2.38
N SER A 432 -30.20 12.88 -2.55
CA SER A 432 -31.02 11.96 -1.74
C SER A 432 -30.18 11.08 -0.79
N GLU A 433 -29.84 11.64 0.38
CA GLU A 433 -29.04 10.99 1.42
C GLU A 433 -29.88 10.40 2.58
N PRO A 434 -29.43 9.29 3.21
CA PRO A 434 -28.43 8.33 2.74
C PRO A 434 -29.05 7.36 1.73
N THR A 435 -28.25 6.83 0.80
CA THR A 435 -28.72 5.89 -0.23
C THR A 435 -28.28 4.46 0.07
N VAL A 436 -29.10 3.47 -0.31
CA VAL A 436 -28.70 2.06 -0.42
C VAL A 436 -28.79 1.66 -1.89
N LEU A 437 -27.70 1.14 -2.44
CA LEU A 437 -27.71 0.49 -3.76
C LEU A 437 -27.83 -1.02 -3.56
N LEU A 438 -28.72 -1.66 -4.31
CA LEU A 438 -28.91 -3.12 -4.34
C LEU A 438 -28.81 -3.62 -5.78
N LEU A 439 -28.19 -4.77 -5.97
CA LEU A 439 -28.00 -5.48 -7.23
C LEU A 439 -28.20 -6.98 -6.96
N LYS A 440 -29.26 -7.57 -7.51
CA LYS A 440 -29.49 -9.02 -7.45
C LYS A 440 -28.82 -9.69 -8.66
N THR A 441 -28.03 -10.73 -8.45
CA THR A 441 -27.32 -11.47 -9.51
C THR A 441 -28.23 -12.54 -10.14
N GLU A 442 -27.77 -13.16 -11.23
CA GLU A 442 -28.45 -14.30 -11.86
C GLU A 442 -28.46 -15.55 -10.96
N ASP A 443 -27.51 -15.64 -10.01
CA ASP A 443 -27.43 -16.68 -8.96
C ASP A 443 -28.31 -16.36 -7.72
N GLU A 444 -29.29 -15.46 -7.86
CA GLU A 444 -30.16 -14.93 -6.80
C GLU A 444 -29.43 -14.24 -5.62
N GLU A 445 -28.12 -13.97 -5.70
CA GLU A 445 -27.39 -13.25 -4.65
C GLU A 445 -27.74 -11.75 -4.64
N VAL A 446 -28.12 -11.19 -3.48
CA VAL A 446 -28.31 -9.74 -3.36
C VAL A 446 -27.02 -9.10 -2.85
N CYS A 447 -26.24 -8.53 -3.76
CA CYS A 447 -25.12 -7.65 -3.42
C CYS A 447 -25.54 -6.18 -3.34
N GLY A 448 -24.82 -5.37 -2.57
CA GLY A 448 -25.21 -3.98 -2.34
C GLY A 448 -24.16 -3.12 -1.67
N ALA A 449 -24.39 -1.81 -1.66
CA ALA A 449 -23.50 -0.81 -1.10
C ALA A 449 -24.28 0.29 -0.38
N PHE A 450 -23.88 0.61 0.85
CA PHE A 450 -24.39 1.76 1.59
C PHE A 450 -23.65 3.05 1.18
N LEU A 451 -24.38 4.15 0.99
CA LEU A 451 -23.87 5.45 0.55
C LEU A 451 -24.25 6.54 1.54
N SER A 452 -23.26 6.96 2.33
CA SER A 452 -23.38 7.92 3.43
C SER A 452 -23.22 9.40 3.06
N SER A 453 -23.01 9.72 1.77
CA SER A 453 -22.60 11.04 1.30
C SER A 453 -22.92 11.24 -0.18
N ASP A 454 -23.34 12.43 -0.56
CA ASP A 454 -23.81 12.80 -1.89
C ASP A 454 -22.77 12.59 -3.01
N TRP A 455 -23.27 12.24 -4.20
CA TRP A 455 -22.47 12.01 -5.39
C TRP A 455 -21.75 13.28 -5.87
N SER A 456 -22.34 14.46 -5.62
CA SER A 456 -21.72 15.74 -5.97
C SER A 456 -20.49 16.05 -5.10
N GLU A 457 -20.46 15.64 -3.82
CA GLU A 457 -19.32 15.89 -2.92
C GLU A 457 -18.11 15.01 -3.25
N ARG A 458 -18.35 13.73 -3.60
CA ARG A 458 -17.29 12.81 -4.03
C ARG A 458 -16.55 13.31 -5.28
N ASN A 459 -17.24 14.04 -6.15
CA ASN A 459 -16.67 14.69 -7.34
C ASN A 459 -15.97 16.03 -7.06
N LYS A 460 -16.13 16.63 -5.87
CA LYS A 460 -15.43 17.87 -5.45
C LYS A 460 -14.05 17.60 -4.83
N GLY A 461 -13.66 16.33 -4.64
CA GLY A 461 -12.37 15.90 -4.09
C GLY A 461 -11.17 16.20 -5.00
N GLY A 462 -10.69 17.45 -4.98
CA GLY A 462 -9.69 17.97 -5.91
C GLY A 462 -8.27 17.42 -5.75
N GLY A 463 -7.95 16.36 -6.50
CA GLY A 463 -6.58 16.02 -6.92
C GLY A 463 -5.87 14.92 -6.11
N LYS A 464 -5.21 14.01 -6.84
CA LYS A 464 -4.43 12.85 -6.33
C LYS A 464 -5.23 11.75 -5.61
N GLY A 465 -6.36 11.32 -6.19
CA GLY A 465 -7.01 10.06 -5.84
C GLY A 465 -8.09 9.68 -6.84
N LEU A 466 -8.25 8.39 -7.11
CA LEU A 466 -9.48 7.85 -7.69
C LEU A 466 -10.41 7.52 -6.52
N SER A 467 -11.50 8.28 -6.37
CA SER A 467 -12.51 8.06 -5.32
C SER A 467 -13.40 6.86 -5.65
N PHE A 468 -12.84 5.66 -5.51
CA PHE A 468 -13.62 4.42 -5.50
C PHE A 468 -14.57 4.38 -4.29
N PHE A 469 -15.59 3.50 -4.37
CA PHE A 469 -16.34 3.05 -3.20
C PHE A 469 -15.34 2.59 -2.12
N GLY A 470 -15.37 3.21 -0.94
CA GLY A 470 -14.41 2.96 0.15
C GLY A 470 -13.64 4.18 0.67
N THR A 471 -13.79 5.36 0.05
CA THR A 471 -13.19 6.64 0.54
C THR A 471 -14.09 7.42 1.53
N GLY A 472 -15.06 6.74 2.15
CA GLY A 472 -16.02 7.28 3.13
C GLY A 472 -16.75 6.13 3.86
N GLU A 473 -17.81 6.40 4.62
CA GLU A 473 -18.62 5.38 5.33
C GLU A 473 -19.45 4.51 4.37
N CYS A 474 -18.78 3.70 3.55
CA CYS A 474 -19.36 2.74 2.62
C CYS A 474 -18.91 1.32 2.98
N PHE A 475 -19.87 0.44 3.28
CA PHE A 475 -19.65 -1.00 3.27
C PHE A 475 -20.35 -1.61 2.06
N VAL A 476 -19.73 -2.65 1.50
CA VAL A 476 -20.29 -3.50 0.44
C VAL A 476 -20.64 -4.84 1.08
N PHE A 477 -21.77 -5.43 0.69
CA PHE A 477 -22.27 -6.70 1.22
C PHE A 477 -22.80 -7.59 0.10
N THR A 478 -22.90 -8.89 0.39
CA THR A 478 -23.54 -9.91 -0.46
C THR A 478 -24.41 -10.80 0.43
N LEU A 479 -25.59 -11.18 -0.06
CA LEU A 479 -26.54 -12.08 0.58
C LEU A 479 -26.77 -13.29 -0.35
N CYS A 480 -26.17 -14.43 -0.02
CA CYS A 480 -26.41 -15.70 -0.71
C CYS A 480 -27.73 -16.34 -0.25
N PRO A 481 -28.50 -17.03 -1.12
CA PRO A 481 -29.86 -17.47 -0.79
C PRO A 481 -29.95 -18.76 0.05
N GLU A 482 -28.90 -19.59 0.14
CA GLU A 482 -28.98 -20.90 0.82
C GLU A 482 -28.51 -20.87 2.29
N MET A 483 -29.23 -21.61 3.15
CA MET A 483 -28.85 -21.84 4.54
C MET A 483 -27.99 -23.11 4.65
N GLU A 484 -26.69 -23.00 4.36
CA GLU A 484 -25.74 -24.12 4.52
C GLU A 484 -25.72 -24.64 5.97
N ARG A 485 -26.27 -25.84 6.18
CA ARG A 485 -26.12 -26.59 7.42
C ARG A 485 -24.83 -27.41 7.37
N TYR A 486 -23.74 -26.83 7.85
CA TYR A 486 -22.55 -27.60 8.22
C TYR A 486 -22.92 -28.57 9.36
N GLU A 487 -22.85 -29.87 9.10
CA GLU A 487 -23.11 -30.88 10.13
C GLU A 487 -22.06 -30.85 11.24
N TRP A 488 -22.52 -31.13 12.46
CA TRP A 488 -21.68 -31.08 13.66
C TRP A 488 -20.65 -32.22 13.69
N ALA A 489 -19.39 -31.91 13.36
CA ALA A 489 -18.25 -32.75 13.68
C ALA A 489 -17.98 -32.75 15.21
N ILE A 490 -18.76 -33.54 15.96
CA ILE A 490 -18.53 -33.76 17.39
C ILE A 490 -17.24 -34.57 17.58
N LEU A 491 -16.16 -33.89 17.94
CA LEU A 491 -15.01 -34.55 18.58
C LEU A 491 -15.08 -34.35 20.09
N HIS A 492 -15.30 -35.45 20.80
CA HIS A 492 -15.35 -35.47 22.26
C HIS A 492 -14.01 -35.05 22.87
N GLN A 493 -14.06 -34.43 24.06
CA GLN A 493 -12.88 -34.14 24.87
C GLN A 493 -12.02 -35.41 25.09
N PRO A 494 -10.74 -35.42 24.70
CA PRO A 494 -9.77 -36.31 25.28
C PRO A 494 -9.56 -35.90 26.74
N LYS A 495 -9.98 -36.75 27.69
CA LYS A 495 -9.64 -36.55 29.10
C LYS A 495 -8.14 -36.80 29.31
N ILE A 496 -7.56 -36.07 30.26
CA ILE A 496 -6.22 -36.35 30.77
C ILE A 496 -6.17 -37.81 31.23
N THR A 497 -5.26 -38.59 30.65
CA THR A 497 -4.84 -39.90 31.16
C THR A 497 -3.36 -39.88 31.44
N LYS A 498 -2.97 -40.48 32.57
CA LYS A 498 -1.57 -40.66 32.97
C LYS A 498 -0.96 -41.88 32.28
N GLU A 499 0.35 -41.98 32.42
CA GLU A 499 1.20 -43.12 32.05
C GLU A 499 0.55 -44.50 32.25
N THR A 500 0.78 -45.43 31.32
CA THR A 500 1.26 -46.78 31.66
C THR A 500 1.84 -47.52 30.43
N HIS A 501 2.59 -48.58 30.67
CA HIS A 501 3.37 -49.33 29.69
C HIS A 501 2.64 -50.59 29.15
N ILE A 502 3.11 -51.07 27.98
CA ILE A 502 3.34 -52.50 27.62
C ILE A 502 2.20 -53.37 26.97
N HIS A 503 2.60 -54.05 25.88
CA HIS A 503 2.15 -55.28 25.18
C HIS A 503 0.65 -55.64 24.89
N SER A 504 0.30 -55.55 23.60
CA SER A 504 -0.30 -56.58 22.69
C SER A 504 -1.03 -57.84 23.22
N SER A 505 -2.23 -58.16 22.66
CA SER A 505 -2.44 -59.25 21.66
C SER A 505 -3.92 -59.57 21.24
N THR A 506 -4.21 -59.52 19.93
CA THR A 506 -5.08 -60.40 19.08
C THR A 506 -6.46 -61.00 19.50
N HIS A 507 -7.48 -60.69 18.67
CA HIS A 507 -8.50 -61.55 17.99
C HIS A 507 -9.77 -62.19 18.67
N LEU A 508 -10.91 -61.97 17.97
CA LEU A 508 -12.07 -62.86 17.61
C LEU A 508 -13.30 -63.13 18.54
N GLU A 509 -14.46 -62.65 18.03
CA GLU A 509 -15.81 -63.31 17.91
C GLU A 509 -16.86 -63.37 19.08
N PRO A 510 -18.18 -63.56 18.77
CA PRO A 510 -19.38 -63.19 19.59
C PRO A 510 -20.06 -64.44 20.26
N PRO A 511 -21.38 -64.55 20.65
CA PRO A 511 -22.62 -63.70 20.58
C PRO A 511 -23.41 -63.68 21.94
N PRO A 512 -24.78 -63.65 22.11
CA PRO A 512 -25.95 -63.35 21.23
C PRO A 512 -27.18 -62.53 21.80
N ALA A 513 -28.01 -62.01 20.88
CA ALA A 513 -29.51 -61.99 20.80
C ALA A 513 -30.51 -61.31 21.80
N LEU A 514 -31.72 -61.02 21.22
CA LEU A 514 -33.02 -60.45 21.69
C LEU A 514 -33.17 -58.91 21.63
N GLY A 515 -34.26 -58.26 21.16
CA GLY A 515 -35.55 -58.70 20.55
C GLY A 515 -36.78 -58.48 21.46
N THR A 516 -37.95 -57.94 21.06
CA THR A 516 -38.53 -57.47 19.76
C THR A 516 -38.89 -55.96 19.81
N GLU A 517 -39.88 -55.26 19.17
CA GLU A 517 -41.06 -55.47 18.28
C GLU A 517 -41.40 -54.13 17.52
N VAL A 518 -42.35 -54.02 16.54
CA VAL A 518 -42.48 -52.79 15.67
C VAL A 518 -43.87 -52.15 15.27
N PRO A 519 -44.65 -52.63 14.26
CA PRO A 519 -45.29 -51.74 13.22
C PRO A 519 -46.78 -51.28 13.45
N PRO A 520 -47.48 -50.48 12.56
CA PRO A 520 -47.12 -49.78 11.30
C PRO A 520 -47.72 -48.30 11.13
N PRO A 521 -48.28 -47.76 9.99
CA PRO A 521 -47.56 -46.74 9.17
C PRO A 521 -48.39 -45.62 8.41
N VAL A 522 -47.72 -44.90 7.47
CA VAL A 522 -48.23 -44.27 6.19
C VAL A 522 -49.13 -43.00 6.23
N THR A 523 -49.35 -42.22 5.14
CA THR A 523 -48.51 -41.27 4.32
C THR A 523 -49.47 -40.43 3.41
N LEU A 524 -48.98 -39.31 2.83
CA LEU A 524 -49.37 -38.67 1.54
C LEU A 524 -50.56 -37.69 1.40
N ALA A 525 -50.37 -36.79 0.40
CA ALA A 525 -51.31 -35.94 -0.37
C ALA A 525 -51.67 -34.49 0.10
N GLY A 526 -51.60 -33.57 -0.88
CA GLY A 526 -52.30 -32.27 -0.97
C GLY A 526 -52.96 -32.18 -2.38
N PRO A 527 -53.05 -31.03 -3.10
CA PRO A 527 -52.80 -29.62 -2.71
C PRO A 527 -53.90 -28.62 -3.22
N GLY A 528 -53.67 -27.30 -3.05
CA GLY A 528 -54.15 -26.25 -3.99
C GLY A 528 -55.33 -25.37 -3.57
N GLY A 529 -55.25 -24.05 -3.86
CA GLY A 529 -56.33 -23.08 -3.67
C GLY A 529 -55.88 -21.61 -3.55
N THR A 530 -56.03 -20.82 -4.62
CA THR A 530 -55.79 -19.35 -4.72
C THR A 530 -57.06 -18.65 -5.24
N PRO A 531 -57.16 -17.31 -5.43
CA PRO A 531 -56.31 -16.18 -5.03
C PRO A 531 -57.10 -15.02 -4.32
N GLN A 532 -56.43 -13.89 -4.00
CA GLN A 532 -56.79 -12.47 -4.34
C GLN A 532 -56.38 -11.42 -3.27
N ASP A 533 -55.64 -10.41 -3.75
CA ASP A 533 -55.39 -9.07 -3.19
C ASP A 533 -56.57 -8.10 -3.55
N PRO A 534 -56.66 -6.81 -3.11
CA PRO A 534 -55.59 -5.93 -2.61
C PRO A 534 -55.93 -4.93 -1.44
N SER A 535 -54.92 -4.10 -1.12
CA SER A 535 -55.00 -2.64 -0.81
C SER A 535 -54.98 -2.10 0.64
N TYR A 536 -54.07 -1.11 0.85
CA TYR A 536 -54.18 0.19 1.56
C TYR A 536 -55.07 0.30 2.86
N LEU A 537 -54.70 1.00 3.96
CA LEU A 537 -54.01 2.31 4.11
C LEU A 537 -53.67 2.63 5.60
N THR A 538 -52.67 3.51 5.85
CA THR A 538 -52.44 4.40 7.05
C THR A 538 -52.35 3.92 8.52
N VAL A 539 -51.19 4.26 9.12
CA VAL A 539 -50.86 4.83 10.48
C VAL A 539 -51.88 5.81 11.14
N PRO A 540 -51.73 6.34 12.40
CA PRO A 540 -50.70 6.16 13.48
C PRO A 540 -51.16 6.13 14.99
N PHE A 541 -50.21 5.96 15.94
CA PHE A 541 -50.25 6.33 17.40
C PHE A 541 -51.26 5.55 18.33
N SER A 542 -51.15 5.46 19.67
CA SER A 542 -50.29 6.04 20.74
C SER A 542 -50.09 5.14 22.01
N ARG A 543 -49.17 5.57 22.90
CA ARG A 543 -48.87 5.21 24.33
C ARG A 543 -50.08 5.05 25.30
N PRO A 544 -49.90 4.64 26.61
CA PRO A 544 -48.95 3.70 27.29
C PRO A 544 -49.64 2.84 28.43
N SER A 545 -48.88 2.38 29.44
CA SER A 545 -49.30 1.84 30.77
C SER A 545 -49.91 0.42 30.78
N GLU A 546 -49.86 -0.40 31.85
CA GLU A 546 -49.11 -0.40 33.12
C GLU A 546 -49.01 -1.86 33.67
N GLY A 547 -48.07 -2.17 34.58
CA GLY A 547 -48.13 -3.40 35.41
C GLY A 547 -46.89 -4.33 35.45
N SER A 548 -46.35 -4.52 36.66
CA SER A 548 -45.42 -5.58 37.11
C SER A 548 -45.67 -5.77 38.63
N PRO A 549 -45.02 -6.68 39.42
CA PRO A 549 -43.94 -7.66 39.17
C PRO A 549 -44.42 -9.09 39.60
N PRO A 550 -43.61 -10.08 40.10
CA PRO A 550 -42.16 -10.24 40.20
C PRO A 550 -41.57 -11.54 39.60
N GLY A 551 -40.23 -11.62 39.55
CA GLY A 551 -39.46 -12.77 39.01
C GLY A 551 -39.08 -13.85 40.05
N PRO A 552 -38.16 -14.75 39.69
CA PRO A 552 -36.79 -14.52 40.17
C PRO A 552 -35.63 -14.84 39.19
N ALA A 553 -34.49 -14.17 39.41
CA ALA A 553 -33.10 -14.55 39.09
C ALA A 553 -32.74 -15.04 37.65
N PRO A 554 -32.11 -14.20 36.80
CA PRO A 554 -31.48 -14.66 35.56
C PRO A 554 -30.13 -15.38 35.81
N ARG A 555 -29.84 -16.41 35.00
CA ARG A 555 -28.52 -17.06 34.94
C ARG A 555 -27.56 -16.24 34.05
N LYS A 556 -26.25 -16.39 34.26
CA LYS A 556 -25.21 -15.79 33.40
C LYS A 556 -25.30 -16.31 31.95
N PRO A 557 -25.29 -15.44 30.92
CA PRO A 557 -24.91 -15.85 29.56
C PRO A 557 -23.37 -15.99 29.44
N PRO A 558 -22.86 -16.73 28.45
CA PRO A 558 -21.41 -16.96 28.25
C PRO A 558 -20.73 -15.84 27.45
N ASN A 559 -19.39 -15.87 27.43
CA ASN A 559 -18.57 -14.96 26.63
C ASN A 559 -18.77 -15.18 25.12
N HIS A 560 -19.03 -14.10 24.38
CA HIS A 560 -18.87 -14.10 22.92
C HIS A 560 -17.47 -13.57 22.54
N PRO A 561 -16.75 -14.22 21.60
CA PRO A 561 -15.57 -13.62 20.99
C PRO A 561 -15.99 -12.49 20.03
N PHE A 562 -15.23 -11.39 20.03
CA PHE A 562 -15.52 -10.25 19.16
C PHE A 562 -15.09 -10.53 17.70
N PRO A 563 -15.92 -10.20 16.69
CA PRO A 563 -15.51 -10.26 15.30
C PRO A 563 -14.55 -9.08 14.99
N ALA A 564 -13.26 -9.37 14.87
CA ALA A 564 -12.25 -8.37 14.52
C ALA A 564 -12.03 -8.33 12.99
N SER A 565 -12.55 -7.30 12.33
CA SER A 565 -12.39 -7.08 10.89
C SER A 565 -11.64 -5.78 10.56
N MET A 566 -10.95 -5.82 9.42
CA MET A 566 -10.22 -4.73 8.73
C MET A 566 -9.02 -4.07 9.44
N PHE A 567 -7.87 -4.27 8.80
CA PHE A 567 -6.65 -3.47 8.96
C PHE A 567 -6.85 -2.08 8.32
N MET A 568 -6.15 -1.06 8.83
CA MET A 568 -5.56 -0.01 7.98
C MET A 568 -4.19 0.42 8.53
N ALA A 569 -3.31 0.87 7.65
CA ALA A 569 -1.93 1.19 7.96
C ALA A 569 -1.72 2.67 8.36
N GLY A 570 -0.71 2.93 9.18
CA GLY A 570 0.13 4.13 9.00
C GLY A 570 -0.36 5.47 9.56
N GLY A 571 -1.27 5.52 10.53
CA GLY A 571 -1.48 6.74 11.32
C GLY A 571 -0.22 7.08 12.15
N THR A 572 0.34 8.28 11.95
CA THR A 572 1.62 8.72 12.58
C THR A 572 1.48 9.35 13.96
N GLU A 573 0.25 9.55 14.46
CA GLU A 573 -0.01 10.06 15.81
C GLU A 573 0.00 8.92 16.86
N ARG A 574 1.21 8.45 17.17
CA ARG A 574 1.44 7.46 18.23
C ARG A 574 1.82 8.18 19.52
N ILE A 575 0.95 8.12 20.53
CA ILE A 575 1.18 8.76 21.83
C ILE A 575 2.15 7.91 22.64
N ILE A 576 3.28 8.52 23.00
CA ILE A 576 4.39 7.87 23.72
C ILE A 576 4.46 8.39 25.16
N ILE A 577 5.10 7.64 26.06
CA ILE A 577 5.18 7.97 27.51
C ILE A 577 5.58 9.43 27.70
N GLY A 578 4.83 10.16 28.51
CA GLY A 578 5.13 11.56 28.84
C GLY A 578 4.57 12.60 27.85
N GLN A 579 4.06 12.22 26.67
CA GLN A 579 3.33 13.15 25.79
C GLN A 579 1.92 13.49 26.31
N VAL A 580 1.32 12.62 27.12
CA VAL A 580 0.02 12.89 27.76
C VAL A 580 0.17 13.95 28.85
N PHE A 581 -0.35 15.15 28.60
CA PHE A 581 -0.40 16.22 29.59
C PHE A 581 -1.17 15.78 30.84
N SER A 582 -0.59 16.02 32.02
CA SER A 582 -1.08 15.55 33.32
C SER A 582 -1.24 14.01 33.46
N GLY A 583 -0.68 13.21 32.54
CA GLY A 583 -0.87 11.76 32.50
C GLY A 583 -0.16 10.95 33.59
N LEU A 584 0.89 11.50 34.23
CA LEU A 584 1.54 10.88 35.39
C LEU A 584 0.84 11.31 36.69
N ILE A 585 0.29 10.33 37.41
CA ILE A 585 -0.48 10.55 38.64
C ILE A 585 0.02 9.62 39.75
N ALA A 586 0.33 10.16 40.93
CA ALA A 586 0.54 9.37 42.13
C ALA A 586 -0.81 8.95 42.72
N HIS A 587 -0.94 7.67 43.04
CA HIS A 587 -2.16 7.13 43.65
C HIS A 587 -2.29 7.64 45.11
N PRO A 588 -3.52 7.87 45.64
CA PRO A 588 -3.71 8.36 47.02
C PRO A 588 -3.10 7.46 48.13
N ASP A 589 -2.80 6.19 47.82
CA ASP A 589 -2.06 5.28 48.72
C ASP A 589 -0.59 5.67 48.97
N GLN A 590 -0.03 6.57 48.16
CA GLN A 590 1.37 7.01 48.20
C GLN A 590 2.40 5.90 47.94
N GLU A 591 1.96 4.75 47.41
CA GLU A 591 2.78 3.58 47.05
C GLU A 591 2.86 3.35 45.53
N HIS A 592 1.88 3.81 44.76
CA HIS A 592 1.80 3.56 43.31
C HIS A 592 1.84 4.85 42.47
N LEU A 593 2.49 4.75 41.31
CA LEU A 593 2.40 5.71 40.21
C LEU A 593 1.55 5.09 39.10
N ILE A 594 0.73 5.93 38.45
CA ILE A 594 -0.12 5.56 37.33
C ILE A 594 0.27 6.43 36.13
N TYR A 595 0.50 5.82 34.97
CA TYR A 595 0.80 6.53 33.72
C TYR A 595 0.35 5.73 32.48
N PRO A 596 -0.07 6.40 31.39
CA PRO A 596 -0.38 5.74 30.12
C PRO A 596 0.88 5.37 29.32
N LEU A 597 0.78 4.27 28.56
CA LEU A 597 1.71 3.85 27.51
C LEU A 597 0.87 3.38 26.31
N GLY A 598 0.90 4.11 25.19
CA GLY A 598 0.09 3.77 24.02
C GLY A 598 -1.39 3.55 24.40
N CYS A 599 -1.93 2.35 24.13
CA CYS A 599 -3.30 1.94 24.49
C CYS A 599 -3.44 1.21 25.85
N THR A 600 -2.46 1.26 26.76
CA THR A 600 -2.58 0.71 28.13
C THR A 600 -2.32 1.77 29.20
N VAL A 601 -2.81 1.50 30.42
CA VAL A 601 -2.48 2.26 31.62
C VAL A 601 -1.66 1.37 32.55
N ILE A 602 -0.48 1.84 32.95
CA ILE A 602 0.45 1.10 33.81
C ILE A 602 0.31 1.61 35.25
N ILE A 603 0.22 0.66 36.19
CA ILE A 603 0.36 0.90 37.63
C ILE A 603 1.77 0.41 38.03
N LYS A 604 2.62 1.31 38.53
CA LYS A 604 4.01 1.03 38.97
C LYS A 604 4.15 1.22 40.48
N SER A 605 4.56 0.16 41.18
CA SER A 605 4.84 0.20 42.63
C SER A 605 6.18 0.90 42.91
N LEU A 606 6.16 1.97 43.70
CA LEU A 606 7.35 2.76 44.09
C LEU A 606 8.34 1.98 44.95
N LYS A 607 7.86 1.03 45.76
CA LYS A 607 8.71 0.20 46.64
C LYS A 607 9.38 -0.96 45.90
N SER A 608 8.66 -1.61 45.00
CA SER A 608 9.10 -2.87 44.36
C SER A 608 9.49 -2.74 42.89
N ASN A 609 9.24 -1.59 42.26
CA ASN A 609 9.33 -1.36 40.81
C ASN A 609 8.53 -2.33 39.91
N LYS A 610 7.69 -3.20 40.49
CA LYS A 610 6.73 -4.01 39.75
C LYS A 610 5.76 -3.12 39.00
N GLN A 611 5.40 -3.55 37.79
CA GLN A 611 4.46 -2.88 36.88
C GLN A 611 3.32 -3.84 36.55
N GLU A 612 2.10 -3.30 36.51
CA GLU A 612 0.86 -4.01 36.19
C GLU A 612 0.12 -3.23 35.10
N PHE A 613 -0.56 -3.93 34.20
CA PHE A 613 -1.04 -3.37 32.91
C PHE A 613 -2.56 -3.49 32.76
N LEU A 614 -3.26 -2.36 32.73
CA LEU A 614 -4.68 -2.28 32.45
C LEU A 614 -4.90 -2.28 30.93
N HIS A 615 -5.45 -3.38 30.41
CA HIS A 615 -5.67 -3.63 28.99
C HIS A 615 -7.16 -3.53 28.63
N GLY A 616 -7.53 -2.71 27.63
CA GLY A 616 -8.92 -2.65 27.15
C GLY A 616 -9.28 -1.51 26.19
N HIS A 617 -8.43 -0.49 26.08
CA HIS A 617 -8.54 0.52 25.01
C HIS A 617 -8.07 -0.08 23.68
N THR A 618 -8.74 0.30 22.59
CA THR A 618 -8.40 -0.18 21.23
C THR A 618 -7.29 0.65 20.58
N ASN A 619 -7.12 1.90 21.02
CA ASN A 619 -6.19 2.88 20.49
C ASN A 619 -5.62 3.74 21.65
N ASN A 620 -4.76 4.71 21.36
CA ASN A 620 -3.94 5.40 22.35
C ASN A 620 -4.74 6.13 23.43
N VAL A 621 -4.29 6.02 24.68
CA VAL A 621 -4.84 6.76 25.84
C VAL A 621 -4.42 8.23 25.73
N SER A 622 -5.41 9.11 25.62
CA SER A 622 -5.24 10.55 25.47
C SER A 622 -5.26 11.30 26.82
N CYS A 623 -5.91 10.74 27.84
CA CYS A 623 -5.96 11.30 29.19
C CYS A 623 -6.20 10.20 30.25
N VAL A 624 -5.71 10.44 31.47
CA VAL A 624 -5.92 9.58 32.65
C VAL A 624 -6.27 10.46 33.85
N THR A 625 -7.12 9.97 34.76
CA THR A 625 -7.46 10.62 36.02
C THR A 625 -7.76 9.57 37.10
N VAL A 626 -7.65 9.95 38.37
CA VAL A 626 -7.79 9.06 39.54
C VAL A 626 -8.79 9.67 40.52
N SER A 627 -9.64 8.83 41.10
CA SER A 627 -10.69 9.25 42.04
C SER A 627 -10.09 9.73 43.37
N ARG A 628 -10.77 10.61 44.10
CA ARG A 628 -10.23 11.24 45.32
C ARG A 628 -9.95 10.23 46.43
N THR A 629 -10.73 9.14 46.49
CA THR A 629 -10.50 8.02 47.42
C THR A 629 -9.46 7.00 46.91
N GLY A 630 -9.09 7.05 45.62
CA GLY A 630 -8.29 5.99 44.98
C GLY A 630 -9.07 4.72 44.66
N LYS A 631 -10.41 4.74 44.71
CA LYS A 631 -11.25 3.59 44.36
C LYS A 631 -11.27 3.33 42.85
N TYR A 632 -11.29 4.38 42.04
CA TYR A 632 -11.40 4.29 40.59
C TYR A 632 -10.27 5.01 39.86
N VAL A 633 -9.90 4.46 38.70
CA VAL A 633 -9.05 5.12 37.69
C VAL A 633 -9.88 5.27 36.43
N ALA A 634 -9.89 6.42 35.80
CA ALA A 634 -10.56 6.63 34.51
C ALA A 634 -9.55 7.04 33.44
N SER A 635 -9.67 6.45 32.25
CA SER A 635 -8.81 6.71 31.10
C SER A 635 -9.65 6.91 29.84
N GLY A 636 -9.30 7.90 29.04
CA GLY A 636 -9.95 8.21 27.75
C GLY A 636 -8.98 7.97 26.60
N GLN A 637 -9.49 7.54 25.44
CA GLN A 637 -8.68 7.31 24.24
C GLN A 637 -8.85 8.38 23.16
N VAL A 638 -7.91 8.38 22.21
CA VAL A 638 -8.07 8.95 20.87
C VAL A 638 -8.33 7.81 19.87
N THR A 639 -9.28 8.01 18.97
CA THR A 639 -9.63 7.16 17.83
C THR A 639 -9.48 7.95 16.53
N PHE A 640 -9.69 7.29 15.40
CA PHE A 640 -9.80 7.97 14.11
C PHE A 640 -11.04 8.88 14.08
N MET A 641 -11.02 9.91 13.22
CA MET A 641 -12.15 10.80 12.97
C MET A 641 -13.41 10.03 12.54
N GLY A 642 -14.59 10.56 12.88
CA GLY A 642 -15.89 9.89 12.68
C GLY A 642 -16.25 8.88 13.76
N PHE A 643 -15.30 8.07 14.20
CA PHE A 643 -15.52 7.06 15.26
C PHE A 643 -15.72 7.70 16.64
N LYS A 644 -16.42 6.97 17.52
CA LYS A 644 -16.55 7.35 18.93
C LYS A 644 -15.33 6.92 19.74
N ALA A 645 -14.90 7.77 20.66
CA ALA A 645 -13.84 7.49 21.61
C ALA A 645 -14.41 6.91 22.92
N ASP A 646 -13.77 5.84 23.42
CA ASP A 646 -14.13 5.22 24.70
C ASP A 646 -13.46 5.94 25.88
N ILE A 647 -14.23 6.06 26.96
CA ILE A 647 -13.74 6.25 28.32
C ILE A 647 -13.87 4.90 29.02
N ILE A 648 -12.82 4.44 29.69
CA ILE A 648 -12.85 3.23 30.51
C ILE A 648 -12.62 3.63 31.97
N VAL A 649 -13.47 3.13 32.86
CA VAL A 649 -13.31 3.24 34.31
C VAL A 649 -12.90 1.88 34.85
N TRP A 650 -11.84 1.86 35.65
CA TRP A 650 -11.23 0.69 36.27
C TRP A 650 -11.49 0.70 37.77
N ASP A 651 -11.78 -0.46 38.36
CA ASP A 651 -11.72 -0.66 39.81
C ASP A 651 -10.24 -0.84 40.20
N TYR A 652 -9.68 0.07 40.97
CA TYR A 652 -8.26 0.02 41.34
C TYR A 652 -7.93 -1.20 42.23
N SER A 653 -8.86 -1.62 43.08
CA SER A 653 -8.65 -2.73 44.02
C SER A 653 -8.63 -4.08 43.30
N ARG A 654 -9.44 -4.24 42.25
CA ARG A 654 -9.54 -5.46 41.43
C ARG A 654 -8.60 -5.46 40.23
N LYS A 655 -8.27 -4.26 39.72
CA LYS A 655 -7.52 -4.01 38.47
C LYS A 655 -8.29 -4.50 37.23
N GLU A 656 -9.62 -4.52 37.35
CA GLU A 656 -10.59 -4.94 36.32
C GLU A 656 -11.33 -3.74 35.73
N MET A 657 -11.88 -3.90 34.53
CA MET A 657 -12.77 -2.91 33.92
C MET A 657 -14.10 -2.86 34.67
N TYR A 658 -14.42 -1.70 35.27
CA TYR A 658 -15.67 -1.48 36.00
C TYR A 658 -16.81 -1.04 35.06
N THR A 659 -16.53 -0.12 34.13
CA THR A 659 -17.46 0.24 33.03
C THR A 659 -16.74 0.86 31.82
N ARG A 660 -17.39 0.81 30.65
CA ARG A 660 -16.97 1.46 29.40
C ARG A 660 -18.06 2.46 29.00
N LEU A 661 -17.69 3.73 28.86
CA LEU A 661 -18.60 4.84 28.56
C LEU A 661 -18.23 5.41 27.19
N GLN A 662 -19.20 5.57 26.29
CA GLN A 662 -18.93 5.95 24.90
C GLN A 662 -19.96 6.94 24.38
N LEU A 663 -19.53 8.18 24.12
CA LEU A 663 -20.37 9.24 23.56
C LEU A 663 -19.52 10.20 22.70
N HIS A 664 -18.35 10.60 23.21
CA HIS A 664 -17.47 11.54 22.52
C HIS A 664 -17.00 11.06 21.15
N LYS A 665 -16.82 11.99 20.21
CA LYS A 665 -16.26 11.71 18.88
C LYS A 665 -14.75 11.96 18.84
N ALA A 666 -14.03 11.13 18.09
CA ALA A 666 -12.60 11.18 17.81
C ALA A 666 -11.64 11.15 19.01
N LYS A 667 -11.84 11.94 20.07
CA LYS A 667 -10.92 12.03 21.21
C LYS A 667 -11.63 12.42 22.50
N VAL A 668 -11.18 11.85 23.62
CA VAL A 668 -11.42 12.41 24.97
C VAL A 668 -10.23 13.30 25.32
N GLU A 669 -10.46 14.60 25.53
CA GLU A 669 -9.39 15.58 25.80
C GLU A 669 -8.96 15.56 27.28
N ALA A 670 -9.94 15.53 28.19
CA ALA A 670 -9.69 15.56 29.64
C ALA A 670 -10.80 14.85 30.43
N LEU A 671 -10.45 14.37 31.63
CA LEU A 671 -11.31 13.67 32.57
C LEU A 671 -11.09 14.19 34.01
N ALA A 672 -12.15 14.35 34.78
CA ALA A 672 -12.08 14.70 36.21
C ALA A 672 -13.19 14.01 37.02
N PHE A 673 -12.83 13.38 38.14
CA PHE A 673 -13.77 12.89 39.15
C PHE A 673 -14.25 14.01 40.08
N SER A 674 -15.47 13.89 40.59
CA SER A 674 -16.01 14.74 41.64
C SER A 674 -15.45 14.36 43.03
N PRO A 675 -15.43 15.26 44.04
CA PRO A 675 -14.90 14.98 45.38
C PRO A 675 -15.43 13.71 46.07
N SER A 676 -16.68 13.32 45.85
CA SER A 676 -17.29 12.10 46.42
C SER A 676 -17.14 10.84 45.56
N ASP A 677 -16.45 10.93 44.42
CA ASP A 677 -16.30 9.86 43.43
C ASP A 677 -17.64 9.33 42.85
N LEU A 678 -18.73 10.12 42.95
CA LEU A 678 -20.04 9.82 42.37
C LEU A 678 -20.15 10.19 40.89
N TYR A 679 -19.52 11.30 40.48
CA TYR A 679 -19.58 11.82 39.12
C TYR A 679 -18.22 11.84 38.44
N LEU A 680 -18.22 11.57 37.13
CA LEU A 680 -17.09 11.76 36.23
C LEU A 680 -17.49 12.80 35.19
N VAL A 681 -16.68 13.84 35.01
CA VAL A 681 -16.82 14.78 33.89
C VAL A 681 -15.80 14.44 32.82
N SER A 682 -16.28 14.36 31.58
CA SER A 682 -15.44 14.20 30.40
C SER A 682 -15.59 15.39 29.45
N LEU A 683 -14.49 15.70 28.78
CA LEU A 683 -14.40 16.72 27.74
C LEU A 683 -14.04 16.03 26.42
N GLY A 684 -14.84 16.25 25.38
CA GLY A 684 -14.56 15.82 24.01
C GLY A 684 -13.48 16.69 23.37
N GLY A 685 -12.70 16.10 22.47
CA GLY A 685 -11.66 16.77 21.71
C GLY A 685 -12.18 17.76 20.66
N GLN A 686 -11.27 18.22 19.81
CA GLN A 686 -11.51 19.31 18.84
C GLN A 686 -12.76 19.15 17.97
N ASP A 687 -13.06 17.91 17.52
CA ASP A 687 -14.17 17.59 16.60
C ASP A 687 -15.55 17.47 17.26
N ASP A 688 -15.59 17.51 18.59
CA ASP A 688 -16.79 17.31 19.40
C ASP A 688 -17.06 18.55 20.26
N GLY A 689 -16.07 18.97 21.04
CA GLY A 689 -16.14 20.15 21.89
C GLY A 689 -17.21 20.10 22.98
N SER A 690 -17.87 18.96 23.22
CA SER A 690 -18.86 18.81 24.29
C SER A 690 -18.23 18.47 25.64
N ILE A 691 -18.90 18.88 26.72
CA ILE A 691 -18.69 18.37 28.09
C ILE A 691 -19.87 17.46 28.42
N VAL A 692 -19.59 16.31 29.04
CA VAL A 692 -20.59 15.35 29.52
C VAL A 692 -20.35 15.04 30.99
N VAL A 693 -21.42 14.98 31.77
CA VAL A 693 -21.42 14.54 33.18
C VAL A 693 -21.98 13.13 33.26
N TRP A 694 -21.22 12.20 33.83
CA TRP A 694 -21.58 10.80 33.99
C TRP A 694 -21.81 10.45 35.46
N ASN A 695 -22.79 9.59 35.72
CA ASN A 695 -22.94 8.91 37.02
C ASN A 695 -22.16 7.59 36.98
N ILE A 696 -21.25 7.38 37.94
CA ILE A 696 -20.40 6.18 37.97
C ILE A 696 -21.15 4.96 38.51
N GLU A 697 -22.14 5.16 39.38
CA GLU A 697 -22.98 4.07 39.91
C GLU A 697 -23.98 3.57 38.88
N SER A 698 -24.79 4.47 38.27
CA SER A 698 -25.76 4.09 37.23
C SER A 698 -25.13 3.84 35.86
N ARG A 699 -23.90 4.32 35.63
CA ARG A 699 -23.12 4.21 34.37
C ARG A 699 -23.71 4.98 33.20
N GLU A 700 -24.60 5.92 33.47
CA GLU A 700 -25.29 6.75 32.45
C GLU A 700 -24.69 8.16 32.33
N ALA A 701 -24.84 8.76 31.15
CA ALA A 701 -24.66 10.20 30.97
C ALA A 701 -25.88 10.94 31.53
N ILE A 702 -25.67 11.80 32.53
CA ILE A 702 -26.72 12.61 33.17
C ILE A 702 -27.16 13.73 32.22
N CYS A 703 -26.18 14.45 31.67
CA CYS A 703 -26.36 15.63 30.83
C CYS A 703 -25.06 15.98 30.09
N GLY A 704 -25.17 16.81 29.05
CA GLY A 704 -24.02 17.36 28.34
C GLY A 704 -24.32 18.72 27.69
N SER A 705 -23.27 19.47 27.35
CA SER A 705 -23.38 20.82 26.76
C SER A 705 -22.09 21.21 26.02
N PRO A 706 -22.13 22.05 24.96
CA PRO A 706 -20.93 22.53 24.28
C PRO A 706 -19.99 23.32 25.23
N ALA A 707 -18.73 22.88 25.31
CA ALA A 707 -17.72 23.45 26.21
C ALA A 707 -17.40 24.90 25.88
N SER A 708 -17.36 25.25 24.58
CA SER A 708 -17.16 26.59 24.04
C SER A 708 -18.47 27.18 23.49
N ALA A 709 -18.44 28.44 23.06
CA ALA A 709 -19.38 28.95 22.07
C ALA A 709 -18.83 28.63 20.66
N HIS A 710 -19.70 28.49 19.65
CA HIS A 710 -19.27 28.18 18.26
C HIS A 710 -18.29 29.21 17.65
N SER A 711 -18.23 30.43 18.20
CA SER A 711 -17.31 31.51 17.81
C SER A 711 -16.02 31.55 18.63
N ALA A 712 -15.80 30.60 19.55
CA ALA A 712 -14.68 30.55 20.47
C ALA A 712 -13.94 29.21 20.40
N GLY A 713 -12.65 29.22 20.73
CA GLY A 713 -11.77 28.07 20.53
C GLY A 713 -12.00 26.91 21.49
N HIS A 714 -11.44 25.76 21.10
CA HIS A 714 -11.59 24.47 21.77
C HIS A 714 -11.11 24.51 23.23
N CYS A 715 -11.83 23.80 24.08
CA CYS A 715 -11.47 23.57 25.48
C CYS A 715 -10.35 22.51 25.55
N LEU A 716 -9.43 22.60 26.51
CA LEU A 716 -8.25 21.73 26.63
C LEU A 716 -8.15 21.01 27.99
N THR A 717 -8.83 21.50 29.03
CA THR A 717 -8.71 20.97 30.39
C THR A 717 -10.00 21.19 31.19
N VAL A 718 -10.33 20.26 32.09
CA VAL A 718 -11.48 20.32 32.99
C VAL A 718 -11.06 19.86 34.40
N LYS A 719 -11.66 20.44 35.44
CA LYS A 719 -11.33 20.13 36.84
C LYS A 719 -12.47 20.44 37.80
N PHE A 720 -12.77 19.53 38.73
CA PHE A 720 -13.76 19.75 39.79
C PHE A 720 -13.23 20.66 40.92
N SER A 721 -14.17 21.33 41.59
CA SER A 721 -14.02 21.87 42.95
C SER A 721 -13.56 20.77 43.92
N ASN A 722 -12.85 21.13 44.99
CA ASN A 722 -12.45 20.20 46.05
C ASN A 722 -13.55 19.92 47.08
N GLN A 723 -14.50 20.86 47.24
CA GLN A 723 -15.53 20.84 48.28
C GLN A 723 -16.94 20.52 47.75
N SER A 724 -17.18 20.68 46.44
CA SER A 724 -18.51 20.57 45.83
C SER A 724 -18.52 19.67 44.59
N ASP A 725 -19.32 18.60 44.65
CA ASP A 725 -19.64 17.74 43.50
C ASP A 725 -20.45 18.45 42.40
N TYR A 726 -20.94 19.66 42.67
CA TYR A 726 -21.80 20.41 41.74
C TYR A 726 -21.06 21.49 40.94
N ILE A 727 -19.76 21.73 41.22
CA ILE A 727 -18.99 22.82 40.61
C ILE A 727 -17.73 22.29 39.93
N PHE A 728 -17.55 22.61 38.65
CA PHE A 728 -16.31 22.32 37.93
C PHE A 728 -15.93 23.47 36.98
N VAL A 729 -14.66 23.52 36.59
CA VAL A 729 -14.08 24.56 35.73
C VAL A 729 -13.56 23.92 34.46
N SER A 730 -13.82 24.54 33.30
CA SER A 730 -13.26 24.13 32.01
C SER A 730 -12.54 25.30 31.34
N ALA A 731 -11.42 25.02 30.66
CA ALA A 731 -10.56 26.06 30.08
C ALA A 731 -9.86 25.61 28.79
N GLY A 732 -9.62 26.55 27.87
CA GLY A 732 -8.84 26.28 26.66
C GLY A 732 -8.52 27.55 25.86
N ASN A 733 -8.73 27.51 24.54
CA ASN A 733 -8.41 28.59 23.62
C ASN A 733 -9.49 29.69 23.64
N GLY A 734 -9.25 30.74 24.43
CA GLY A 734 -10.18 31.88 24.52
C GLY A 734 -11.50 31.56 25.26
N THR A 735 -11.58 30.40 25.89
CA THR A 735 -12.75 29.92 26.64
C THR A 735 -12.36 29.57 28.07
N LEU A 736 -13.17 30.03 29.04
CA LEU A 736 -12.94 29.82 30.46
C LEU A 736 -14.27 29.91 31.21
N ARG A 737 -14.77 28.77 31.68
CA ARG A 737 -16.13 28.64 32.23
C ARG A 737 -16.12 27.92 33.58
N VAL A 738 -16.87 28.47 34.54
CA VAL A 738 -17.31 27.73 35.73
C VAL A 738 -18.68 27.15 35.42
N TRP A 739 -18.89 25.89 35.76
CA TRP A 739 -20.11 25.13 35.50
C TRP A 739 -20.77 24.74 36.82
N GLU A 740 -22.09 24.89 36.87
CA GLU A 740 -22.93 24.50 38.00
C GLU A 740 -23.90 23.39 37.56
N LEU A 741 -23.88 22.26 38.26
CA LEU A 741 -24.66 21.06 37.95
C LEU A 741 -26.05 21.11 38.61
N ASP A 742 -27.09 21.23 37.79
CA ASP A 742 -28.50 21.15 38.18
C ASP A 742 -29.04 19.74 37.93
N LEU A 743 -28.91 18.87 38.93
CA LEU A 743 -29.38 17.48 38.86
C LEU A 743 -30.90 17.37 38.64
N PRO A 744 -31.78 18.11 39.36
CA PRO A 744 -33.23 18.02 39.14
C PRO A 744 -33.65 18.33 37.69
N ASN A 745 -33.00 19.29 37.04
CA ASN A 745 -33.28 19.65 35.66
C ASN A 745 -32.43 18.88 34.62
N ARG A 746 -31.56 17.97 35.06
CA ARG A 746 -30.52 17.28 34.25
C ARG A 746 -29.76 18.25 33.32
N LYS A 747 -29.24 19.36 33.87
CA LYS A 747 -28.55 20.42 33.10
C LYS A 747 -27.27 20.87 33.80
N ILE A 748 -26.31 21.36 33.01
CA ILE A 748 -25.16 22.12 33.50
C ILE A 748 -25.29 23.57 33.04
N ARG A 749 -25.13 24.53 33.97
CA ARG A 749 -25.16 25.97 33.70
C ARG A 749 -23.74 26.49 33.49
N PRO A 750 -23.33 26.89 32.28
CA PRO A 750 -22.06 27.60 32.07
C PRO A 750 -22.16 29.04 32.59
N THR A 751 -21.10 29.51 33.24
CA THR A 751 -20.84 30.95 33.45
C THR A 751 -19.43 31.27 32.95
N GLU A 752 -19.29 32.25 32.05
CA GLU A 752 -17.98 32.66 31.54
C GLU A 752 -17.24 33.56 32.53
N CYS A 753 -15.92 33.35 32.66
CA CYS A 753 -15.09 34.11 33.59
C CYS A 753 -14.66 35.45 32.98
N GLN A 754 -14.84 36.54 33.71
CA GLN A 754 -14.52 37.88 33.23
C GLN A 754 -13.01 38.13 33.32
N THR A 755 -12.34 38.00 32.18
CA THR A 755 -10.90 38.25 31.99
C THR A 755 -10.60 39.61 31.32
N GLY A 756 -11.63 40.40 31.04
CA GLY A 756 -11.50 41.70 30.37
C GLY A 756 -10.91 41.56 28.96
N GLN A 757 -9.82 42.26 28.69
CA GLN A 757 -9.10 42.18 27.41
C GLN A 757 -8.15 40.98 27.30
N LEU A 758 -7.90 40.24 28.39
CA LEU A 758 -6.88 39.17 28.44
C LEU A 758 -7.38 37.84 27.86
N LYS A 759 -7.47 37.78 26.53
CA LYS A 759 -7.66 36.51 25.81
C LYS A 759 -6.33 35.72 25.78
N ARG A 760 -6.34 34.55 26.42
CA ARG A 760 -5.21 33.60 26.49
C ARG A 760 -5.68 32.19 26.14
N ILE A 761 -4.74 31.32 25.79
CA ILE A 761 -4.96 29.88 25.70
C ILE A 761 -4.50 29.27 27.03
N VAL A 762 -5.43 28.66 27.77
CA VAL A 762 -5.15 27.95 29.02
C VAL A 762 -4.80 26.50 28.70
N LYS A 763 -3.65 26.03 29.19
CA LYS A 763 -3.18 24.64 29.06
C LYS A 763 -3.57 23.76 30.25
N CYS A 764 -3.55 24.31 31.46
CA CYS A 764 -3.77 23.54 32.70
C CYS A 764 -4.53 24.33 33.77
N LEU A 765 -5.25 23.61 34.63
CA LEU A 765 -5.98 24.14 35.79
C LEU A 765 -5.49 23.50 37.09
N GLU A 766 -5.40 24.29 38.16
CA GLU A 766 -5.22 23.82 39.54
C GLU A 766 -6.17 24.59 40.47
N ILE A 767 -6.80 23.87 41.40
CA ILE A 767 -7.76 24.43 42.38
C ILE A 767 -7.27 24.07 43.81
N PRO A 768 -7.04 25.06 44.69
CA PRO A 768 -6.70 24.86 46.10
C PRO A 768 -7.84 24.21 46.90
N GLU A 769 -7.52 23.58 48.02
CA GLU A 769 -8.50 22.92 48.89
C GLU A 769 -9.53 23.87 49.52
N ASP A 770 -9.29 25.19 49.49
CA ASP A 770 -10.22 26.22 49.98
C ASP A 770 -11.30 26.63 48.95
N ASP A 771 -11.14 26.22 47.68
CA ASP A 771 -11.96 26.58 46.52
C ASP A 771 -12.27 28.09 46.38
N SER A 772 -11.44 28.98 46.95
CA SER A 772 -11.68 30.43 46.89
C SER A 772 -11.24 31.04 45.55
N PHE A 773 -10.18 30.51 44.97
CA PHE A 773 -9.65 30.86 43.66
C PHE A 773 -9.34 29.60 42.84
N PHE A 774 -9.04 29.75 41.56
CA PHE A 774 -8.38 28.74 40.75
C PHE A 774 -7.29 29.36 39.88
N TYR A 775 -6.35 28.53 39.44
CA TYR A 775 -5.15 28.93 38.72
C TYR A 775 -5.12 28.35 37.31
N CYS A 776 -4.89 29.21 36.32
CA CYS A 776 -4.81 28.84 34.90
C CYS A 776 -3.40 29.05 34.37
N GLY A 777 -2.70 27.99 33.97
CA GLY A 777 -1.41 28.09 33.28
C GLY A 777 -1.62 28.35 31.79
N THR A 778 -0.93 29.35 31.21
CA THR A 778 -1.17 29.78 29.82
C THR A 778 -0.01 29.45 28.87
N THR A 779 -0.33 29.36 27.57
CA THR A 779 0.67 29.21 26.49
C THR A 779 1.69 30.35 26.43
N THR A 780 1.33 31.55 26.91
CA THR A 780 2.18 32.75 26.87
C THR A 780 3.12 32.88 28.07
N GLY A 781 3.11 31.91 29.01
CA GLY A 781 4.04 31.87 30.14
C GLY A 781 3.57 32.64 31.37
N ASP A 782 2.33 33.14 31.36
CA ASP A 782 1.63 33.73 32.50
C ASP A 782 0.71 32.70 33.20
N VAL A 783 0.49 32.89 34.51
CA VAL A 783 -0.55 32.23 35.31
C VAL A 783 -1.61 33.27 35.68
N LEU A 784 -2.88 32.89 35.55
CA LEU A 784 -4.02 33.72 35.93
C LEU A 784 -4.61 33.23 37.25
N LYS A 785 -4.83 34.12 38.23
CA LYS A 785 -5.57 33.83 39.47
C LYS A 785 -7.00 34.39 39.34
N ILE A 786 -7.99 33.52 39.37
CA ILE A 786 -9.41 33.86 39.15
C ILE A 786 -10.21 33.41 40.37
N ASN A 787 -11.15 34.24 40.85
CA ASN A 787 -11.97 33.89 42.02
C ASN A 787 -13.12 32.97 41.60
N LEU A 788 -13.31 31.83 42.27
CA LEU A 788 -14.30 30.84 41.84
C LEU A 788 -15.75 31.32 42.04
N LYS A 789 -16.00 32.11 43.10
CA LYS A 789 -17.34 32.57 43.48
C LYS A 789 -17.81 33.77 42.65
N THR A 790 -16.96 34.79 42.48
CA THR A 790 -17.28 35.98 41.68
C THR A 790 -16.98 35.81 40.19
N LYS A 791 -16.19 34.81 39.82
CA LYS A 791 -15.84 34.46 38.43
C LYS A 791 -15.05 35.58 37.71
N LEU A 792 -14.40 36.45 38.50
CA LEU A 792 -13.56 37.57 38.05
C LEU A 792 -12.07 37.22 38.11
N LEU A 793 -11.31 37.70 37.13
CA LEU A 793 -9.85 37.71 37.17
C LEU A 793 -9.34 38.65 38.28
N ASN A 794 -8.50 38.14 39.18
CA ASN A 794 -7.90 38.91 40.28
C ASN A 794 -6.55 39.50 39.84
N TYR A 795 -5.61 38.65 39.39
CA TYR A 795 -4.35 39.11 38.79
C TYR A 795 -3.72 38.11 37.81
N CYS A 796 -2.73 38.58 37.06
CA CYS A 796 -1.89 37.83 36.15
C CYS A 796 -0.43 37.95 36.59
N ALA A 797 0.29 36.84 36.72
CA ALA A 797 1.68 36.79 37.18
C ALA A 797 2.42 35.57 36.60
N PRO A 798 3.75 35.58 36.49
CA PRO A 798 4.69 36.68 36.78
C PRO A 798 4.66 37.80 35.73
N LEU A 799 4.90 39.04 36.16
CA LEU A 799 4.84 40.24 35.32
C LEU A 799 6.14 40.57 34.56
N LYS A 800 7.29 39.97 34.94
CA LYS A 800 8.62 40.26 34.36
C LYS A 800 9.20 39.05 33.62
N GLU A 801 9.69 38.05 34.36
CA GLU A 801 10.15 36.78 33.80
C GLU A 801 8.96 35.84 33.61
N LYS A 802 8.45 35.73 32.38
CA LYS A 802 7.47 34.69 32.03
C LYS A 802 8.12 33.33 31.83
N PHE A 803 7.35 32.26 32.03
CA PHE A 803 7.82 30.89 31.83
C PHE A 803 7.93 30.55 30.33
N SER A 804 9.13 30.17 29.87
CA SER A 804 9.41 29.94 28.45
C SER A 804 8.62 28.76 27.88
N LYS A 805 8.21 28.87 26.59
CA LYS A 805 7.30 27.92 25.91
C LYS A 805 5.94 27.70 26.61
N GLY A 806 5.60 28.53 27.58
CA GLY A 806 4.33 28.49 28.31
C GLY A 806 4.34 27.55 29.52
N VAL A 807 3.34 27.73 30.38
CA VAL A 807 3.09 26.85 31.53
C VAL A 807 2.28 25.65 31.05
N ASN A 808 2.86 24.45 31.17
CA ASN A 808 2.22 23.19 30.78
C ASN A 808 1.42 22.56 31.92
N THR A 809 1.92 22.69 33.16
CA THR A 809 1.34 22.04 34.33
C THR A 809 1.58 22.87 35.59
N LEU A 810 0.60 22.86 36.49
CA LEU A 810 0.58 23.56 37.77
C LEU A 810 0.16 22.59 38.86
N LYS A 811 0.86 22.61 40.00
CA LYS A 811 0.47 21.83 41.18
C LYS A 811 0.78 22.60 42.46
N MET A 812 -0.17 22.68 43.38
CA MET A 812 -0.06 23.47 44.60
C MET A 812 0.18 22.59 45.83
N LEU A 813 1.11 23.03 46.68
CA LEU A 813 1.52 22.35 47.90
C LEU A 813 0.68 22.82 49.09
N LYS A 814 0.57 21.99 50.11
CA LYS A 814 -0.12 22.30 51.39
C LYS A 814 0.50 23.50 52.13
N THR A 815 1.72 23.91 51.76
CA THR A 815 2.41 25.10 52.30
C THR A 815 1.92 26.42 51.70
N GLY A 816 1.12 26.40 50.63
CA GLY A 816 0.81 27.58 49.80
C GLY A 816 1.86 27.89 48.73
N ASP A 817 2.95 27.13 48.63
CA ASP A 817 3.86 27.22 47.49
C ASP A 817 3.29 26.48 46.27
N MET A 818 3.65 26.93 45.06
CA MET A 818 3.18 26.35 43.81
C MET A 818 4.34 25.85 42.94
N LEU A 819 4.23 24.60 42.48
CA LEU A 819 5.10 24.02 41.48
C LEU A 819 4.57 24.38 40.08
N VAL A 820 5.47 24.91 39.25
CA VAL A 820 5.20 25.34 37.88
C VAL A 820 6.13 24.56 36.94
N GLY A 821 5.55 23.78 36.03
CA GLY A 821 6.27 23.08 34.97
C GLY A 821 6.06 23.74 33.62
N SER A 822 7.14 24.17 32.97
CA SER A 822 7.09 24.88 31.68
C SER A 822 7.59 24.05 30.50
N GLY A 823 7.21 24.48 29.29
CA GLY A 823 7.50 23.77 28.04
C GLY A 823 8.97 23.78 27.60
N ASP A 824 9.83 24.51 28.30
CA ASP A 824 11.29 24.48 28.17
C ASP A 824 11.97 23.41 29.05
N GLY A 825 11.21 22.74 29.92
CA GLY A 825 11.73 21.74 30.88
C GLY A 825 12.09 22.33 32.25
N MET A 826 11.91 23.63 32.47
CA MET A 826 12.12 24.23 33.78
C MET A 826 11.00 23.82 34.75
N LEU A 827 11.39 23.30 35.91
CA LEU A 827 10.52 23.00 37.04
C LEU A 827 10.83 24.02 38.15
N SER A 828 9.88 24.91 38.42
CA SER A 828 10.05 26.03 39.35
C SER A 828 9.15 25.89 40.57
N LEU A 829 9.69 26.12 41.76
CA LEU A 829 8.93 26.31 43.00
C LEU A 829 8.72 27.81 43.22
N CYS A 830 7.48 28.26 43.29
CA CYS A 830 7.10 29.67 43.29
C CYS A 830 6.18 30.01 44.48
N LYS A 831 6.35 31.19 45.09
CA LYS A 831 5.39 31.69 46.09
C LYS A 831 4.12 32.20 45.42
N GLU A 832 2.96 31.79 45.93
CA GLU A 832 1.63 32.15 45.44
C GLU A 832 1.49 33.66 45.10
N ALA A 833 1.79 34.54 46.07
CA ALA A 833 1.46 35.96 46.01
C ALA A 833 1.97 36.71 44.76
N ASN A 834 3.11 36.31 44.20
CA ASN A 834 3.78 37.00 43.09
C ASN A 834 4.28 36.06 41.98
N PHE A 835 4.11 34.74 42.11
CA PHE A 835 4.71 33.71 41.26
C PHE A 835 6.24 33.84 41.10
N LYS A 836 6.92 34.48 42.06
CA LYS A 836 8.38 34.60 42.05
C LYS A 836 9.00 33.23 42.33
N PRO A 837 9.88 32.71 41.44
CA PRO A 837 10.57 31.44 41.68
C PRO A 837 11.55 31.57 42.85
N MET A 838 11.47 30.61 43.77
CA MET A 838 12.40 30.40 44.89
C MET A 838 13.50 29.40 44.52
N LYS A 839 13.12 28.32 43.85
CA LYS A 839 14.01 27.27 43.35
C LYS A 839 13.63 26.94 41.90
N LYS A 840 14.61 26.59 41.08
CA LYS A 840 14.46 26.20 39.66
C LYS A 840 15.35 24.96 39.40
N VAL A 841 14.83 23.99 38.66
CA VAL A 841 15.56 22.80 38.16
C VAL A 841 15.28 22.67 36.67
N GLN A 842 16.30 22.36 35.87
CA GLN A 842 16.14 22.09 34.44
C GLN A 842 16.02 20.58 34.22
N LEU A 843 14.89 20.13 33.70
CA LEU A 843 14.68 18.76 33.25
C LEU A 843 14.94 18.64 31.74
N GLU A 844 15.20 17.43 31.27
CA GLU A 844 15.40 17.16 29.84
C GLU A 844 14.06 17.03 29.11
N GLY A 845 13.73 17.99 28.24
CA GLY A 845 12.43 18.06 27.55
C GLY A 845 11.35 18.79 28.34
N GLY A 846 10.26 19.21 27.69
CA GLY A 846 9.20 19.99 28.34
C GLY A 846 8.52 19.24 29.48
N VAL A 847 8.23 19.91 30.59
CA VAL A 847 7.48 19.29 31.70
C VAL A 847 6.02 19.12 31.27
N THR A 848 5.45 17.92 31.34
CA THR A 848 4.07 17.65 30.90
C THR A 848 3.14 17.29 32.05
N SER A 849 3.67 16.85 33.19
CA SER A 849 2.90 16.42 34.36
C SER A 849 3.69 16.61 35.66
N ILE A 850 3.00 17.05 36.72
CA ILE A 850 3.51 17.13 38.10
C ILE A 850 2.47 16.48 39.01
N THR A 851 2.91 15.58 39.90
CA THR A 851 2.03 14.91 40.87
C THR A 851 2.69 14.78 42.24
N LEU A 852 1.91 14.86 43.31
CA LEU A 852 2.39 14.95 44.69
C LEU A 852 2.30 13.60 45.41
N ARG A 853 3.27 13.29 46.26
CA ARG A 853 3.20 12.17 47.20
C ARG A 853 2.72 12.67 48.55
N GLY A 854 1.50 12.30 48.93
CA GLY A 854 0.87 12.75 50.18
C GLY A 854 0.81 14.28 50.28
N GLN A 855 1.38 14.84 51.35
CA GLN A 855 1.39 16.29 51.59
C GLN A 855 2.34 17.10 50.66
N GLY A 856 3.10 16.43 49.78
CA GLY A 856 4.01 17.08 48.82
C GLY A 856 5.47 17.21 49.28
N HIS A 857 5.87 16.56 50.39
CA HIS A 857 7.28 16.42 50.79
C HIS A 857 8.16 15.84 49.67
N GLN A 858 7.57 14.95 48.88
CA GLN A 858 8.13 14.36 47.67
C GLN A 858 7.08 14.51 46.55
N PHE A 859 7.55 14.76 45.33
CA PHE A 859 6.72 14.89 44.14
C PHE A 859 7.45 14.29 42.93
N PHE A 860 6.67 14.02 41.89
CA PHE A 860 7.14 13.41 40.66
C PHE A 860 6.84 14.32 39.48
N ALA A 861 7.78 14.42 38.54
CA ALA A 861 7.63 15.18 37.31
C ALA A 861 7.82 14.27 36.10
N GLY A 862 6.86 14.29 35.18
CA GLY A 862 6.94 13.65 33.88
C GLY A 862 7.36 14.66 32.81
N ALA A 863 8.31 14.27 31.96
CA ALA A 863 8.81 15.08 30.86
C ALA A 863 8.48 14.46 29.49
N GLU A 864 8.41 15.31 28.47
CA GLU A 864 8.21 14.99 27.05
C GLU A 864 9.24 14.00 26.48
N SER A 865 10.42 13.90 27.12
CA SER A 865 11.51 12.96 26.80
C SER A 865 11.27 11.52 27.30
N SER A 866 10.04 11.18 27.74
CA SER A 866 9.67 9.90 28.35
C SER A 866 10.44 9.57 29.64
N GLN A 867 10.73 10.60 30.44
CA GLN A 867 11.44 10.49 31.71
C GLN A 867 10.55 10.86 32.91
N ILE A 868 10.74 10.12 34.00
CA ILE A 868 10.05 10.30 35.29
C ILE A 868 11.09 10.62 36.36
N TYR A 869 11.04 11.84 36.87
CA TYR A 869 11.94 12.35 37.91
C TYR A 869 11.24 12.34 39.28
N ARG A 870 12.01 12.02 40.33
CA ARG A 870 11.68 12.28 41.73
C ARG A 870 12.30 13.61 42.13
N LEU A 871 11.58 14.39 42.95
CA LEU A 871 12.14 15.52 43.68
C LEU A 871 11.61 15.54 45.12
N ASN A 872 12.45 15.95 46.05
CA ASN A 872 12.05 16.26 47.44
C ASN A 872 11.93 17.78 47.60
N TYR A 873 10.99 18.28 48.41
CA TYR A 873 10.81 19.72 48.65
C TYR A 873 12.04 20.38 49.32
N ALA A 874 12.65 19.68 50.28
CA ALA A 874 13.80 20.15 51.05
C ALA A 874 15.04 20.37 50.16
N ASP A 875 15.48 19.32 49.47
CA ASP A 875 16.67 19.35 48.61
C ASP A 875 16.38 20.10 47.30
N PHE A 876 15.21 19.84 46.71
CA PHE A 876 14.81 20.25 45.36
C PHE A 876 15.83 19.87 44.28
N LYS A 877 16.41 18.67 44.44
CA LYS A 877 17.26 18.01 43.45
C LYS A 877 16.46 16.92 42.73
N GLU A 878 16.72 16.76 41.44
CA GLU A 878 16.19 15.72 40.57
C GLU A 878 16.89 14.37 40.73
N GLU A 879 16.10 13.30 40.77
CA GLU A 879 16.56 11.91 40.71
C GLU A 879 15.77 11.17 39.62
N LEU A 880 16.43 10.65 38.59
CA LEU A 880 15.77 9.90 37.52
C LEU A 880 15.34 8.50 38.02
N ILE A 881 14.03 8.21 38.03
CA ILE A 881 13.48 6.90 38.46
C ILE A 881 13.26 5.97 37.27
N SER A 882 12.79 6.53 36.16
CA SER A 882 12.34 5.79 34.98
C SER A 882 12.65 6.60 33.74
N THR A 883 13.15 5.92 32.72
CA THR A 883 13.52 6.46 31.42
C THR A 883 13.04 5.50 30.34
N GLY A 884 12.53 6.04 29.24
CA GLY A 884 12.09 5.31 28.06
C GLY A 884 12.37 6.15 26.81
N HIS A 885 12.15 5.60 25.61
CA HIS A 885 12.34 6.34 24.37
C HIS A 885 11.10 7.20 24.07
N SER A 886 11.31 8.46 23.67
CA SER A 886 10.23 9.40 23.28
C SER A 886 9.72 9.20 21.85
N HIS A 887 10.26 8.20 21.15
CA HIS A 887 9.98 7.85 19.77
C HIS A 887 10.04 6.31 19.62
N ALA A 888 9.51 5.78 18.52
CA ALA A 888 9.56 4.34 18.21
C ALA A 888 11.00 3.79 18.32
N VAL A 889 11.15 2.63 18.94
CA VAL A 889 12.43 1.90 18.97
C VAL A 889 12.49 1.01 17.73
N ASN A 890 13.52 1.14 16.91
CA ASN A 890 13.60 0.47 15.61
C ASN A 890 14.32 -0.89 15.68
N ASP A 891 15.40 -0.97 16.48
CA ASP A 891 16.23 -2.17 16.58
C ASP A 891 16.79 -2.36 18.00
N VAL A 892 17.20 -3.60 18.29
CA VAL A 892 17.75 -4.08 19.56
C VAL A 892 18.94 -4.97 19.26
N ALA A 893 20.05 -4.77 19.97
CA ALA A 893 21.25 -5.60 19.85
C ALA A 893 21.80 -6.02 21.22
N PHE A 894 22.28 -7.26 21.30
CA PHE A 894 23.12 -7.75 22.41
C PHE A 894 24.59 -7.76 21.98
N PRO A 895 25.55 -7.51 22.89
CA PRO A 895 26.95 -7.80 22.65
C PRO A 895 27.18 -9.32 22.57
N PHE A 896 28.18 -9.73 21.79
CA PHE A 896 28.53 -11.15 21.69
C PHE A 896 29.08 -11.67 23.04
N GLY A 897 28.61 -12.84 23.48
CA GLY A 897 29.08 -13.50 24.71
C GLY A 897 28.66 -12.87 26.04
N SER A 898 27.89 -11.78 26.05
CA SER A 898 27.40 -11.13 27.28
C SER A 898 25.88 -10.98 27.27
N SER A 899 25.23 -11.32 28.38
CA SER A 899 23.78 -11.19 28.60
C SER A 899 23.36 -9.87 29.23
N ASP A 900 24.29 -9.19 29.89
CA ASP A 900 23.96 -8.23 30.95
C ASP A 900 23.75 -6.82 30.42
N LEU A 901 24.05 -6.60 29.15
CA LEU A 901 23.92 -5.35 28.43
C LEU A 901 23.12 -5.55 27.15
N PHE A 902 22.30 -4.56 26.77
CA PHE A 902 21.74 -4.48 25.41
C PHE A 902 21.66 -3.02 24.93
N ALA A 903 21.82 -2.82 23.62
CA ALA A 903 21.62 -1.54 22.96
C ALA A 903 20.25 -1.48 22.29
N THR A 904 19.69 -0.28 22.22
CA THR A 904 18.43 0.04 21.53
C THR A 904 18.59 1.33 20.76
N CYS A 905 17.97 1.44 19.59
CA CYS A 905 18.04 2.65 18.79
C CYS A 905 16.66 3.22 18.43
N SER A 906 16.56 4.55 18.42
CA SER A 906 15.34 5.28 18.15
C SER A 906 15.64 6.51 17.28
N LYS A 907 14.75 7.51 17.29
CA LYS A 907 15.03 8.85 16.81
C LYS A 907 15.86 9.62 17.84
N ASN A 908 16.86 10.35 17.37
CA ASN A 908 17.94 11.02 18.08
C ASN A 908 18.88 10.09 18.86
N ASP A 909 18.35 9.08 19.57
CA ASP A 909 19.06 8.39 20.62
C ASP A 909 19.44 6.94 20.27
N ILE A 910 20.63 6.53 20.71
CA ILE A 910 20.99 5.15 21.01
C ILE A 910 21.17 5.06 22.53
N ARG A 911 20.57 4.04 23.16
CA ARG A 911 20.64 3.82 24.61
C ARG A 911 21.12 2.41 24.92
N VAL A 912 22.11 2.30 25.79
CA VAL A 912 22.66 1.05 26.34
C VAL A 912 22.09 0.84 27.74
N TRP A 913 21.57 -0.37 27.97
CA TRP A 913 20.83 -0.73 29.18
C TRP A 913 21.48 -1.90 29.89
N HIS A 914 21.41 -1.93 31.21
CA HIS A 914 21.71 -3.12 32.02
C HIS A 914 20.47 -4.03 32.09
N THR A 915 20.59 -5.27 31.60
CA THR A 915 19.48 -6.23 31.43
C THR A 915 18.77 -6.53 32.75
N GLU A 916 19.51 -6.81 33.82
CA GLU A 916 18.93 -7.30 35.07
C GLU A 916 18.20 -6.22 35.88
N THR A 917 18.81 -5.03 36.00
CA THR A 917 18.22 -3.90 36.75
C THR A 917 17.36 -2.98 35.89
N SER A 918 17.34 -3.19 34.56
CA SER A 918 16.61 -2.36 33.58
C SER A 918 16.91 -0.87 33.72
N LYS A 919 18.20 -0.53 33.92
CA LYS A 919 18.71 0.85 34.03
C LYS A 919 19.42 1.25 32.74
N GLU A 920 19.19 2.48 32.29
CA GLU A 920 20.02 3.13 31.28
C GLU A 920 21.43 3.38 31.86
N LEU A 921 22.48 3.03 31.11
CA LEU A 921 23.88 3.23 31.49
C LEU A 921 24.55 4.32 30.65
N LEU A 922 24.27 4.35 29.34
CA LEU A 922 24.85 5.27 28.39
C LEU A 922 23.80 5.69 27.37
N ARG A 923 23.77 6.99 27.07
CA ARG A 923 23.01 7.58 25.96
C ARG A 923 23.97 8.23 24.97
N ILE A 924 23.77 7.94 23.69
CA ILE A 924 24.49 8.54 22.57
C ILE A 924 23.44 9.29 21.75
N THR A 925 23.56 10.62 21.63
CA THR A 925 22.56 11.46 20.95
C THR A 925 23.12 12.06 19.65
N VAL A 926 22.34 11.96 18.57
CA VAL A 926 22.62 12.57 17.27
C VAL A 926 21.38 13.37 16.84
N PRO A 927 21.35 14.69 17.10
CA PRO A 927 20.12 15.49 16.96
C PRO A 927 19.48 15.42 15.56
N ASN A 928 18.15 15.27 15.55
CA ASN A 928 17.27 15.28 14.38
C ASN A 928 17.45 14.12 13.38
N MET A 929 18.19 13.07 13.74
CA MET A 929 18.39 11.88 12.89
C MET A 929 17.64 10.67 13.46
N THR A 930 17.32 9.68 12.63
CA THR A 930 16.70 8.41 13.07
C THR A 930 17.66 7.25 12.85
N CYS A 931 17.95 6.51 13.91
CA CYS A 931 18.77 5.31 13.83
C CYS A 931 17.88 4.10 13.48
N SER A 932 18.10 3.50 12.32
CA SER A 932 17.30 2.41 11.75
C SER A 932 17.69 1.06 12.34
N ALA A 933 18.99 0.83 12.51
CA ALA A 933 19.57 -0.41 13.03
C ALA A 933 20.80 -0.10 13.90
N VAL A 934 21.08 -0.98 14.87
CA VAL A 934 22.22 -0.89 15.78
C VAL A 934 22.81 -2.29 16.00
N GLU A 935 24.13 -2.38 16.17
CA GLU A 935 24.84 -3.65 16.33
C GLU A 935 26.11 -3.45 17.18
N PHE A 936 26.53 -4.48 17.91
CA PHE A 936 27.85 -4.53 18.55
C PHE A 936 28.81 -5.32 17.67
N MET A 937 30.05 -4.85 17.52
CA MET A 937 31.12 -5.70 16.97
C MET A 937 31.40 -6.89 17.90
N ARG A 938 31.79 -8.05 17.36
CA ARG A 938 32.07 -9.25 18.17
C ARG A 938 33.20 -9.08 19.18
N ASP A 939 34.10 -8.12 18.98
CA ASP A 939 35.16 -7.77 19.93
C ASP A 939 34.65 -6.99 21.17
N GLY A 940 33.38 -6.57 21.17
CA GLY A 940 32.77 -5.78 22.23
C GLY A 940 33.28 -4.34 22.34
N ARG A 941 34.17 -3.88 21.45
CA ARG A 941 34.85 -2.56 21.55
C ARG A 941 34.11 -1.43 20.85
N SER A 942 33.12 -1.74 20.02
CA SER A 942 32.45 -0.77 19.17
C SER A 942 30.94 -1.04 19.04
N ILE A 943 30.14 0.03 19.10
CA ILE A 943 28.72 0.07 18.73
C ILE A 943 28.62 0.70 17.34
N ILE A 944 28.05 -0.03 16.39
CA ILE A 944 27.79 0.43 15.02
C ILE A 944 26.32 0.82 14.91
N SER A 945 26.04 1.86 14.13
CA SER A 945 24.68 2.39 13.96
C SER A 945 24.42 2.91 12.56
N ALA A 946 23.23 2.61 12.04
CA ALA A 946 22.74 2.96 10.71
C ALA A 946 21.70 4.09 10.79
N TRP A 947 21.89 5.16 10.03
CA TRP A 947 21.08 6.38 10.14
C TRP A 947 20.41 6.77 8.83
N ASN A 948 19.27 7.46 8.94
CA ASN A 948 18.53 8.01 7.81
C ASN A 948 19.29 9.05 6.98
N ASP A 949 20.34 9.69 7.52
CA ASP A 949 21.21 10.60 6.78
C ASP A 949 22.21 9.88 5.84
N GLY A 950 22.06 8.57 5.66
CA GLY A 950 22.89 7.77 4.77
C GLY A 950 24.28 7.48 5.31
N LYS A 951 24.52 7.71 6.62
CA LYS A 951 25.81 7.47 7.27
C LYS A 951 25.75 6.28 8.22
N ILE A 952 26.90 5.63 8.37
CA ILE A 952 27.16 4.64 9.42
C ILE A 952 28.06 5.30 10.45
N ARG A 953 27.69 5.25 11.74
CA ARG A 953 28.47 5.84 12.85
C ARG A 953 28.94 4.74 13.79
N VAL A 954 30.20 4.78 14.18
CA VAL A 954 30.84 3.80 15.06
C VAL A 954 31.30 4.48 16.34
N PHE A 955 30.83 4.00 17.49
CA PHE A 955 31.01 4.61 18.81
C PHE A 955 31.70 3.65 19.78
N THR A 956 32.47 4.21 20.72
CA THR A 956 32.96 3.47 21.89
C THR A 956 31.81 3.15 22.86
N PRO A 957 31.68 1.90 23.36
CA PRO A 957 30.58 1.51 24.26
C PRO A 957 30.75 2.03 25.69
N GLU A 958 31.97 2.36 26.12
CA GLU A 958 32.25 2.85 27.48
C GLU A 958 31.89 4.33 27.65
N SER A 959 32.26 5.17 26.67
CA SER A 959 32.13 6.64 26.78
C SER A 959 31.17 7.27 25.77
N GLY A 960 30.60 6.48 24.84
CA GLY A 960 29.71 6.96 23.78
C GLY A 960 30.37 7.84 22.72
N ASN A 961 31.71 8.02 22.76
CA ASN A 961 32.43 8.87 21.83
C ASN A 961 32.45 8.25 20.42
N LEU A 962 32.21 9.08 19.40
CA LEU A 962 32.30 8.70 17.99
C LEU A 962 33.78 8.41 17.63
N MET A 963 34.07 7.17 17.23
CA MET A 963 35.39 6.77 16.74
C MET A 963 35.60 7.21 15.30
N PHE A 964 34.63 6.88 14.44
CA PHE A 964 34.58 7.33 13.04
C PHE A 964 33.15 7.24 12.49
N ALA A 965 32.92 7.89 11.35
CA ALA A 965 31.68 7.78 10.59
C ALA A 965 31.98 7.57 9.11
N ILE A 966 31.30 6.59 8.50
CA ILE A 966 31.31 6.36 7.05
C ILE A 966 30.30 7.34 6.44
N ASN A 967 30.82 8.40 5.81
CA ASN A 967 30.01 9.40 5.13
C ASN A 967 29.52 8.87 3.79
N ASN A 968 28.29 9.20 3.40
CA ASN A 968 27.67 8.82 2.12
C ASN A 968 27.62 7.30 1.89
N ALA A 969 27.42 6.53 2.96
CA ALA A 969 27.36 5.08 2.91
C ALA A 969 26.17 4.58 2.05
N HIS A 970 25.02 5.24 2.11
CA HIS A 970 23.85 5.01 1.25
C HIS A 970 23.13 6.32 0.91
N SER A 971 22.26 6.31 -0.11
CA SER A 971 21.61 7.53 -0.64
C SER A 971 20.22 7.80 -0.04
N MET A 972 19.47 6.76 0.32
CA MET A 972 18.12 6.84 0.90
C MET A 972 18.11 6.43 2.38
N GLY A 973 19.21 6.72 3.09
CA GLY A 973 19.44 6.23 4.45
C GLY A 973 19.98 4.80 4.50
N VAL A 974 20.59 4.44 5.63
CA VAL A 974 20.98 3.06 5.94
C VAL A 974 19.86 2.42 6.76
N THR A 975 19.39 1.26 6.33
CA THR A 975 18.21 0.57 6.90
C THR A 975 18.56 -0.70 7.68
N ALA A 976 19.64 -1.39 7.31
CA ALA A 976 20.09 -2.62 7.97
C ALA A 976 21.63 -2.73 8.04
N LEU A 977 22.12 -3.50 9.00
CA LEU A 977 23.54 -3.78 9.25
C LEU A 977 23.77 -5.26 9.59
N ALA A 978 24.98 -5.73 9.31
CA ALA A 978 25.57 -6.94 9.89
C ALA A 978 27.11 -6.79 9.99
N THR A 979 27.72 -7.37 11.02
CA THR A 979 29.18 -7.41 11.24
C THR A 979 29.78 -8.80 10.99
N THR A 980 31.01 -8.86 10.45
CA THR A 980 31.77 -10.11 10.43
C THR A 980 32.35 -10.43 11.81
N SER A 981 32.46 -11.72 12.12
CA SER A 981 33.07 -12.22 13.35
C SER A 981 34.54 -11.82 13.48
N ASP A 982 35.25 -11.72 12.36
CA ASP A 982 36.64 -11.25 12.29
C ASP A 982 36.81 -9.75 12.60
N CYS A 983 35.69 -9.01 12.74
CA CYS A 983 35.63 -7.58 13.05
C CYS A 983 36.27 -6.64 12.00
N LYS A 984 36.61 -7.13 10.80
CA LYS A 984 37.21 -6.31 9.73
C LYS A 984 36.21 -5.82 8.69
N ARG A 985 34.96 -6.30 8.70
CA ARG A 985 33.95 -5.90 7.71
C ARG A 985 32.59 -5.55 8.33
N ILE A 986 31.94 -4.54 7.72
CA ILE A 986 30.51 -4.25 7.90
C ILE A 986 29.81 -4.49 6.57
N VAL A 987 28.67 -5.17 6.61
CA VAL A 987 27.72 -5.24 5.50
C VAL A 987 26.56 -4.30 5.82
N SER A 988 26.26 -3.35 4.93
CA SER A 988 25.18 -2.37 5.11
C SER A 988 24.13 -2.45 4.01
N GLY A 989 22.86 -2.34 4.39
CA GLY A 989 21.72 -2.25 3.48
C GLY A 989 21.19 -0.84 3.40
N GLY A 990 20.99 -0.34 2.18
CA GLY A 990 20.43 0.99 1.92
C GLY A 990 18.92 0.98 1.64
N GLY A 991 18.31 2.14 1.84
CA GLY A 991 16.94 2.39 1.38
C GLY A 991 16.77 2.23 -0.14
N GLU A 992 17.83 2.46 -0.93
CA GLU A 992 17.82 2.28 -2.39
C GLU A 992 18.02 0.83 -2.88
N GLY A 993 18.02 -0.18 -2.00
CA GLY A 993 18.24 -1.59 -2.36
C GLY A 993 19.69 -2.00 -2.61
N GLN A 994 20.65 -1.09 -2.51
CA GLN A 994 22.07 -1.47 -2.57
C GLN A 994 22.51 -2.11 -1.26
N VAL A 995 23.30 -3.18 -1.36
CA VAL A 995 24.02 -3.77 -0.23
C VAL A 995 25.51 -3.50 -0.43
N ARG A 996 26.20 -2.96 0.58
CA ARG A 996 27.60 -2.54 0.49
C ARG A 996 28.44 -3.26 1.52
N VAL A 997 29.62 -3.71 1.11
CA VAL A 997 30.62 -4.30 2.01
C VAL A 997 31.72 -3.28 2.26
N TRP A 998 31.93 -2.94 3.52
CA TRP A 998 32.95 -2.00 3.97
C TRP A 998 34.07 -2.77 4.68
N GLU A 999 35.31 -2.50 4.34
CA GLU A 999 36.48 -3.00 5.08
C GLU A 999 36.99 -1.93 6.04
N ILE A 1000 37.36 -2.35 7.24
CA ILE A 1000 37.67 -1.51 8.39
C ILE A 1000 39.01 -1.95 8.98
N GLY A 1001 39.86 -0.98 9.28
CA GLY A 1001 41.11 -1.18 10.01
C GLY A 1001 41.40 0.00 10.93
N HIS A 1002 42.60 0.01 11.51
CA HIS A 1002 42.99 1.03 12.48
C HIS A 1002 43.01 2.43 11.83
N GLY A 1003 41.99 3.23 12.14
CA GLY A 1003 41.84 4.61 11.64
C GLY A 1003 41.38 4.74 10.17
N PHE A 1004 41.03 3.65 9.49
CA PHE A 1004 40.55 3.70 8.10
C PHE A 1004 39.31 2.84 7.86
N HIS A 1005 38.49 3.27 6.90
CA HIS A 1005 37.41 2.49 6.33
C HIS A 1005 37.42 2.67 4.80
N ARG A 1006 37.13 1.62 4.04
CA ARG A 1006 36.95 1.70 2.58
C ARG A 1006 35.72 0.90 2.15
N LEU A 1007 35.05 1.37 1.10
CA LEU A 1007 34.12 0.53 0.36
C LEU A 1007 34.93 -0.58 -0.31
N ALA A 1008 34.65 -1.84 0.02
CA ALA A 1008 35.22 -2.97 -0.67
C ALA A 1008 34.43 -3.23 -1.96
N GLU A 1009 33.11 -3.47 -1.83
CA GLU A 1009 32.24 -3.78 -2.97
C GLU A 1009 30.78 -3.32 -2.80
N THR A 1010 30.02 -3.30 -3.90
CA THR A 1010 28.59 -2.93 -3.91
C THR A 1010 27.73 -3.88 -4.73
N MET A 1011 26.83 -4.59 -4.05
CA MET A 1011 25.87 -5.55 -4.60
C MET A 1011 24.53 -4.84 -4.89
N LYS A 1012 23.90 -5.11 -6.05
CA LYS A 1012 22.82 -4.29 -6.63
C LYS A 1012 21.65 -5.07 -7.24
N GLU A 1013 21.31 -6.24 -6.68
CA GLU A 1013 20.20 -7.08 -7.18
C GLU A 1013 18.82 -6.68 -6.62
N HIS A 1014 18.74 -6.20 -5.37
CA HIS A 1014 17.48 -5.73 -4.77
C HIS A 1014 17.00 -4.43 -5.41
N LYS A 1015 15.67 -4.25 -5.45
CA LYS A 1015 14.97 -3.13 -6.08
C LYS A 1015 14.31 -2.17 -5.09
N SER A 1016 14.36 -2.49 -3.80
CA SER A 1016 13.63 -1.81 -2.72
C SER A 1016 14.43 -1.86 -1.41
N THR A 1017 13.93 -1.26 -0.34
CA THR A 1017 14.62 -1.11 0.94
C THR A 1017 15.05 -2.46 1.54
N VAL A 1018 16.35 -2.62 1.84
CA VAL A 1018 16.86 -3.80 2.55
C VAL A 1018 16.46 -3.73 4.02
N SER A 1019 15.69 -4.70 4.52
CA SER A 1019 15.03 -4.67 5.83
C SER A 1019 15.80 -5.38 6.94
N SER A 1020 16.58 -6.42 6.60
CA SER A 1020 17.43 -7.15 7.53
C SER A 1020 18.61 -7.80 6.80
N ILE A 1021 19.74 -7.94 7.49
CA ILE A 1021 20.94 -8.63 7.02
C ILE A 1021 21.43 -9.55 8.13
N LYS A 1022 21.85 -10.77 7.81
CA LYS A 1022 22.56 -11.69 8.72
C LYS A 1022 23.75 -12.32 8.00
N ILE A 1023 24.83 -12.57 8.75
CA ILE A 1023 26.09 -13.16 8.25
C ILE A 1023 26.27 -14.52 8.95
N THR A 1024 26.84 -15.50 8.25
CA THR A 1024 27.16 -16.82 8.82
C THR A 1024 28.32 -16.76 9.82
N LYS A 1025 28.38 -17.71 10.76
CA LYS A 1025 29.46 -17.89 11.75
C LYS A 1025 30.85 -17.97 11.12
N ASN A 1026 30.93 -18.32 9.83
CA ASN A 1026 32.15 -18.50 9.07
C ASN A 1026 32.59 -17.26 8.25
N ASP A 1027 31.83 -16.15 8.28
CA ASP A 1027 32.06 -14.88 7.55
C ASP A 1027 32.14 -14.97 6.01
N LYS A 1028 31.81 -16.13 5.41
CA LYS A 1028 31.84 -16.32 3.95
C LYS A 1028 30.52 -16.00 3.27
N GLU A 1029 29.40 -15.98 3.99
CA GLU A 1029 28.09 -15.77 3.40
C GLU A 1029 27.22 -14.79 4.21
N CYS A 1030 26.30 -14.12 3.52
CA CYS A 1030 25.25 -13.35 4.17
C CYS A 1030 23.91 -13.47 3.45
N VAL A 1031 22.83 -13.40 4.21
CA VAL A 1031 21.46 -13.30 3.70
C VAL A 1031 20.92 -11.89 3.91
N THR A 1032 20.29 -11.33 2.87
CA THR A 1032 19.70 -9.99 2.86
C THR A 1032 18.22 -10.09 2.50
N ALA A 1033 17.36 -9.54 3.37
CA ALA A 1033 15.92 -9.46 3.16
C ALA A 1033 15.53 -8.09 2.60
N SER A 1034 14.59 -8.03 1.67
CA SER A 1034 14.18 -6.78 1.02
C SER A 1034 12.66 -6.63 0.88
N SER A 1035 12.19 -5.38 0.88
CA SER A 1035 10.81 -4.99 0.59
C SER A 1035 10.51 -4.94 -0.93
N ASP A 1036 11.10 -5.86 -1.70
CA ASP A 1036 10.79 -6.15 -3.11
C ASP A 1036 10.28 -7.59 -3.33
N GLY A 1037 10.13 -8.38 -2.26
CA GLY A 1037 9.73 -9.79 -2.34
C GLY A 1037 10.88 -10.78 -2.53
N THR A 1038 12.14 -10.34 -2.39
CA THR A 1038 13.31 -11.22 -2.45
C THR A 1038 14.08 -11.28 -1.14
N CYS A 1039 14.55 -12.48 -0.79
CA CYS A 1039 15.67 -12.70 0.12
C CYS A 1039 16.83 -13.26 -0.70
N ILE A 1040 18.03 -12.67 -0.58
CA ILE A 1040 19.18 -13.04 -1.40
C ILE A 1040 20.30 -13.57 -0.49
N ILE A 1041 20.92 -14.69 -0.89
CA ILE A 1041 22.08 -15.28 -0.24
C ILE A 1041 23.31 -14.96 -1.09
N TRP A 1042 24.35 -14.39 -0.46
CA TRP A 1042 25.55 -13.88 -1.11
C TRP A 1042 26.82 -14.55 -0.58
N ASP A 1043 27.78 -14.80 -1.46
CA ASP A 1043 29.17 -15.11 -1.12
C ASP A 1043 29.93 -13.79 -0.84
N LEU A 1044 30.39 -13.57 0.39
CA LEU A 1044 31.17 -12.39 0.82
C LEU A 1044 32.66 -12.45 0.43
N VAL A 1045 33.16 -13.59 -0.06
CA VAL A 1045 34.53 -13.76 -0.54
C VAL A 1045 34.61 -13.40 -2.02
N ARG A 1046 33.63 -13.82 -2.82
CA ARG A 1046 33.51 -13.55 -4.26
C ARG A 1046 32.65 -12.34 -4.60
N VAL A 1047 31.80 -11.90 -3.66
CA VAL A 1047 30.81 -10.82 -3.80
C VAL A 1047 29.84 -11.07 -4.97
N VAL A 1048 29.29 -12.28 -5.00
CA VAL A 1048 28.28 -12.72 -5.96
C VAL A 1048 27.04 -13.28 -5.25
N ARG A 1049 25.91 -13.27 -5.95
CA ARG A 1049 24.69 -13.94 -5.50
C ARG A 1049 24.83 -15.45 -5.66
N ASN A 1050 24.69 -16.19 -4.57
CA ASN A 1050 24.60 -17.65 -4.58
C ASN A 1050 23.16 -18.08 -4.91
N GLN A 1051 22.19 -17.65 -4.11
CA GLN A 1051 20.77 -18.00 -4.29
C GLN A 1051 19.83 -16.81 -4.11
N MET A 1052 18.57 -16.96 -4.57
CA MET A 1052 17.50 -15.99 -4.38
C MET A 1052 16.20 -16.72 -4.05
N VAL A 1053 15.70 -16.48 -2.84
CA VAL A 1053 14.34 -16.82 -2.41
C VAL A 1053 13.39 -15.71 -2.88
N LEU A 1054 12.25 -16.07 -3.45
CA LEU A 1054 11.18 -15.14 -3.83
C LEU A 1054 9.85 -15.56 -3.19
N ALA A 1055 9.13 -14.62 -2.60
CA ALA A 1055 7.78 -14.82 -2.09
C ALA A 1055 6.93 -13.55 -2.27
N ASN A 1056 5.61 -13.71 -2.28
CA ASN A 1056 4.66 -12.59 -2.50
C ASN A 1056 4.42 -11.79 -1.21
N THR A 1057 5.49 -11.26 -0.61
CA THR A 1057 5.49 -10.55 0.69
C THR A 1057 6.54 -9.45 0.71
N LEU A 1058 6.42 -8.47 1.60
CA LEU A 1058 7.51 -7.55 1.91
C LEU A 1058 8.32 -8.16 3.05
N PHE A 1059 9.46 -8.80 2.75
CA PHE A 1059 10.30 -9.40 3.77
C PHE A 1059 10.82 -8.36 4.75
N ARG A 1060 10.73 -8.67 6.05
CA ARG A 1060 10.93 -7.75 7.15
C ARG A 1060 12.01 -8.21 8.13
N CYS A 1061 12.11 -9.52 8.36
CA CYS A 1061 13.20 -10.13 9.11
C CYS A 1061 13.63 -11.46 8.47
N VAL A 1062 14.90 -11.82 8.69
CA VAL A 1062 15.51 -13.09 8.29
C VAL A 1062 16.51 -13.52 9.36
N CYS A 1063 16.58 -14.82 9.65
CA CYS A 1063 17.54 -15.43 10.58
C CYS A 1063 18.07 -16.76 10.01
N TYR A 1064 19.36 -17.04 10.22
CA TYR A 1064 19.92 -18.39 10.02
C TYR A 1064 19.60 -19.27 11.24
N HIS A 1065 19.28 -20.53 10.99
CA HIS A 1065 19.35 -21.57 12.02
C HIS A 1065 20.81 -21.74 12.50
N PRO A 1066 21.09 -22.11 13.76
CA PRO A 1066 22.46 -22.29 14.25
C PRO A 1066 23.31 -23.28 13.44
N GLU A 1067 22.70 -24.27 12.79
CA GLU A 1067 23.40 -25.22 11.88
C GLU A 1067 23.63 -24.66 10.46
N GLU A 1068 23.18 -23.44 10.17
CA GLU A 1068 23.39 -22.65 8.95
C GLU A 1068 22.80 -23.23 7.63
N PHE A 1069 22.38 -24.50 7.59
CA PHE A 1069 21.74 -25.12 6.42
C PHE A 1069 20.36 -24.54 6.07
N GLN A 1070 19.69 -23.86 7.01
CA GLN A 1070 18.33 -23.34 6.86
C GLN A 1070 18.25 -21.88 7.31
N ILE A 1071 17.36 -21.12 6.66
CA ILE A 1071 16.93 -19.78 7.08
C ILE A 1071 15.42 -19.75 7.33
N ILE A 1072 15.00 -18.88 8.25
CA ILE A 1072 13.59 -18.48 8.38
C ILE A 1072 13.40 -17.01 8.05
N THR A 1073 12.30 -16.70 7.37
CA THR A 1073 11.95 -15.35 6.88
C THR A 1073 10.55 -14.96 7.35
N SER A 1074 10.35 -13.68 7.69
CA SER A 1074 9.03 -13.13 8.06
C SER A 1074 8.71 -11.86 7.28
N GLY A 1075 7.41 -11.60 7.05
CA GLY A 1075 6.96 -10.46 6.24
C GLY A 1075 5.53 -9.97 6.51
N THR A 1076 4.97 -9.28 5.52
CA THR A 1076 3.63 -8.65 5.55
C THR A 1076 2.48 -9.59 5.21
N ASP A 1077 2.78 -10.70 4.57
CA ASP A 1077 1.92 -11.88 4.38
C ASP A 1077 1.58 -12.63 5.68
N ARG A 1078 2.16 -12.21 6.82
CA ARG A 1078 1.92 -12.77 8.18
C ARG A 1078 2.42 -14.21 8.36
N LYS A 1079 3.14 -14.75 7.37
CA LYS A 1079 3.72 -16.09 7.40
C LYS A 1079 5.15 -16.10 7.92
N ILE A 1080 5.60 -17.29 8.30
CA ILE A 1080 6.99 -17.63 8.57
C ILE A 1080 7.39 -18.69 7.54
N GLY A 1081 8.24 -18.30 6.58
CA GLY A 1081 8.78 -19.21 5.56
C GLY A 1081 10.10 -19.83 6.01
N TYR A 1082 10.25 -21.15 5.85
CA TYR A 1082 11.49 -21.90 6.06
C TYR A 1082 12.10 -22.23 4.70
N TRP A 1083 13.39 -21.99 4.52
CA TRP A 1083 14.08 -22.20 3.25
C TRP A 1083 15.43 -22.89 3.44
N GLU A 1084 15.80 -23.74 2.48
CA GLU A 1084 17.12 -24.35 2.41
C GLU A 1084 18.14 -23.37 1.80
N VAL A 1085 19.31 -23.26 2.43
CA VAL A 1085 20.35 -22.30 2.03
C VAL A 1085 21.09 -22.72 0.76
N PHE A 1086 21.15 -24.02 0.46
CA PHE A 1086 21.89 -24.57 -0.67
C PHE A 1086 21.25 -24.25 -2.03
N ASP A 1087 19.93 -24.40 -2.15
CA ASP A 1087 19.19 -24.21 -3.41
C ASP A 1087 18.13 -23.09 -3.36
N GLY A 1088 17.78 -22.58 -2.18
CA GLY A 1088 16.72 -21.59 -1.99
C GLY A 1088 15.29 -22.16 -2.03
N SER A 1089 15.11 -23.48 -1.91
CA SER A 1089 13.80 -24.12 -1.91
C SER A 1089 12.99 -23.83 -0.65
N ALA A 1090 11.65 -23.85 -0.78
CA ALA A 1090 10.73 -23.73 0.34
C ALA A 1090 10.57 -25.08 1.06
N ILE A 1091 10.95 -25.15 2.32
CA ILE A 1091 10.79 -26.34 3.16
C ILE A 1091 9.36 -26.42 3.72
N ARG A 1092 8.86 -25.29 4.25
CA ARG A 1092 7.49 -25.12 4.77
C ARG A 1092 7.14 -23.65 5.00
N GLU A 1093 5.85 -23.37 5.10
CA GLU A 1093 5.31 -22.10 5.57
C GLU A 1093 4.43 -22.33 6.81
N LEU A 1094 4.48 -21.42 7.78
CA LEU A 1094 3.60 -21.39 8.96
C LEU A 1094 2.80 -20.09 9.00
N GLU A 1095 1.56 -20.12 9.46
CA GLU A 1095 0.77 -18.90 9.72
C GLU A 1095 1.17 -18.27 11.06
N GLY A 1096 2.07 -17.30 11.01
CA GLY A 1096 2.65 -16.70 12.21
C GLY A 1096 1.71 -15.71 12.92
N SER A 1097 0.83 -15.01 12.21
CA SER A 1097 -0.18 -14.13 12.83
C SER A 1097 -1.48 -14.02 12.03
N LEU A 1098 -2.60 -13.96 12.76
CA LEU A 1098 -3.93 -13.78 12.20
C LEU A 1098 -4.14 -12.35 11.67
N SER A 1099 -3.60 -11.34 12.37
CA SER A 1099 -4.03 -9.94 12.25
C SER A 1099 -2.89 -8.90 12.25
N GLY A 1100 -1.65 -9.31 11.94
CA GLY A 1100 -0.52 -8.39 11.87
C GLY A 1100 0.63 -8.88 11.00
N SER A 1101 1.46 -7.97 10.47
CA SER A 1101 2.75 -8.35 9.87
C SER A 1101 3.76 -8.71 10.97
N ILE A 1102 4.78 -9.50 10.62
CA ILE A 1102 5.79 -9.99 11.57
C ILE A 1102 7.09 -9.22 11.37
N ASN A 1103 7.29 -8.18 12.17
CA ASN A 1103 8.43 -7.25 12.05
C ASN A 1103 9.72 -7.78 12.67
N GLY A 1104 9.62 -8.45 13.81
CA GLY A 1104 10.77 -8.94 14.59
C GLY A 1104 10.76 -10.46 14.72
N MET A 1105 11.92 -11.07 14.53
CA MET A 1105 12.12 -12.50 14.68
C MET A 1105 13.56 -12.81 15.13
N ASP A 1106 13.73 -13.85 15.94
CA ASP A 1106 15.03 -14.33 16.42
C ASP A 1106 14.98 -15.84 16.75
N ILE A 1107 16.09 -16.56 16.57
CA ILE A 1107 16.22 -18.00 16.89
C ILE A 1107 17.06 -18.17 18.16
N SER A 1108 16.74 -19.15 19.00
CA SER A 1108 17.52 -19.48 20.19
C SER A 1108 18.90 -20.06 19.84
N SER A 1109 19.87 -19.94 20.76
CA SER A 1109 21.25 -20.37 20.52
C SER A 1109 21.43 -21.87 20.27
N ASP A 1110 20.47 -22.68 20.74
CA ASP A 1110 20.38 -24.14 20.57
C ASP A 1110 19.57 -24.56 19.32
N GLY A 1111 18.92 -23.62 18.62
CA GLY A 1111 18.15 -23.88 17.40
C GLY A 1111 16.76 -24.52 17.60
N ASN A 1112 16.45 -25.03 18.79
CA ASN A 1112 15.19 -25.72 19.07
C ASN A 1112 13.95 -24.80 19.01
N HIS A 1113 14.14 -23.49 19.19
CA HIS A 1113 13.05 -22.53 19.33
C HIS A 1113 13.31 -21.23 18.56
N PHE A 1114 12.24 -20.50 18.27
CA PHE A 1114 12.33 -19.14 17.76
C PHE A 1114 11.20 -18.28 18.31
N VAL A 1115 11.39 -16.95 18.29
CA VAL A 1115 10.42 -15.99 18.83
C VAL A 1115 10.06 -14.99 17.75
N THR A 1116 8.76 -14.72 17.60
CA THR A 1116 8.24 -13.71 16.66
C THR A 1116 7.46 -12.62 17.40
N GLY A 1117 7.45 -11.41 16.81
CA GLY A 1117 6.66 -10.29 17.28
C GLY A 1117 6.25 -9.37 16.13
N GLY A 1118 5.00 -8.90 16.15
CA GLY A 1118 4.39 -8.21 15.02
C GLY A 1118 3.40 -7.10 15.37
N ASP A 1119 2.60 -6.72 14.38
CA ASP A 1119 1.55 -5.70 14.53
C ASP A 1119 0.36 -6.16 15.40
N ASP A 1120 0.23 -7.48 15.60
CA ASP A 1120 -0.75 -8.08 16.53
C ASP A 1120 -0.42 -7.82 18.01
N LYS A 1121 0.74 -7.20 18.29
CA LYS A 1121 1.25 -6.84 19.63
C LYS A 1121 1.59 -8.05 20.52
N LEU A 1122 1.59 -9.26 19.95
CA LEU A 1122 1.88 -10.51 20.65
C LEU A 1122 3.36 -10.88 20.50
N VAL A 1123 3.93 -11.45 21.57
CA VAL A 1123 5.22 -12.15 21.50
C VAL A 1123 4.93 -13.64 21.49
N LYS A 1124 5.27 -14.36 20.41
CA LYS A 1124 5.02 -15.81 20.30
C LYS A 1124 6.34 -16.58 20.34
N VAL A 1125 6.41 -17.62 21.16
CA VAL A 1125 7.55 -18.54 21.24
C VAL A 1125 7.15 -19.87 20.60
N TRP A 1126 7.94 -20.32 19.64
CA TRP A 1126 7.62 -21.46 18.77
C TRP A 1126 8.62 -22.61 18.97
N GLY A 1127 8.20 -23.85 18.70
CA GLY A 1127 9.11 -24.97 18.46
C GLY A 1127 9.60 -24.94 17.01
N TYR A 1128 10.93 -24.95 16.79
CA TYR A 1128 11.50 -24.85 15.44
C TYR A 1128 11.21 -26.10 14.59
N THR A 1129 11.29 -27.29 15.20
CA THR A 1129 11.09 -28.58 14.52
C THR A 1129 9.63 -28.82 14.17
N GLU A 1130 8.71 -28.57 15.09
CA GLU A 1130 7.28 -28.85 14.95
C GLU A 1130 6.54 -27.71 14.22
N GLY A 1131 6.90 -26.45 14.50
CA GLY A 1131 6.20 -25.27 13.99
C GLY A 1131 5.02 -24.82 14.84
N GLU A 1132 4.85 -25.36 16.05
CA GLU A 1132 3.76 -25.00 16.97
C GLU A 1132 4.12 -23.87 17.93
N VAL A 1133 3.11 -23.13 18.42
CA VAL A 1133 3.26 -22.06 19.41
C VAL A 1133 3.25 -22.64 20.82
N THR A 1134 4.40 -22.62 21.49
CA THR A 1134 4.54 -23.06 22.89
C THR A 1134 3.97 -22.05 23.88
N HIS A 1135 4.20 -20.74 23.64
CA HIS A 1135 3.86 -19.66 24.58
C HIS A 1135 3.47 -18.37 23.85
N VAL A 1136 2.54 -17.60 24.43
CA VAL A 1136 2.12 -16.28 23.96
C VAL A 1136 2.22 -15.25 25.09
N GLY A 1137 2.97 -14.18 24.86
CA GLY A 1137 3.08 -13.01 25.74
C GLY A 1137 2.22 -11.85 25.24
N ILE A 1138 1.50 -11.21 26.17
CA ILE A 1138 0.66 -10.03 25.96
C ILE A 1138 1.20 -8.89 26.85
N GLY A 1139 1.34 -7.67 26.31
CA GLY A 1139 1.78 -6.51 27.10
C GLY A 1139 2.24 -5.29 26.31
N HIS A 1140 2.59 -5.44 25.02
CA HIS A 1140 2.89 -4.29 24.16
C HIS A 1140 1.63 -3.55 23.72
N SER A 1141 1.72 -2.22 23.62
CA SER A 1141 0.58 -1.35 23.32
C SER A 1141 0.56 -0.88 21.86
N GLY A 1142 1.74 -0.70 21.27
CA GLY A 1142 1.97 -0.51 19.85
C GLY A 1142 2.45 -1.80 19.16
N ASN A 1143 2.68 -1.68 17.85
CA ASN A 1143 3.27 -2.73 17.03
C ASN A 1143 4.69 -3.06 17.54
N ILE A 1144 5.00 -4.35 17.69
CA ILE A 1144 6.37 -4.80 17.99
C ILE A 1144 7.23 -4.56 16.74
N THR A 1145 8.39 -3.95 16.92
CA THR A 1145 9.35 -3.60 15.85
C THR A 1145 10.47 -4.62 15.74
N ARG A 1146 10.95 -5.12 16.89
CA ARG A 1146 12.08 -6.06 16.97
C ARG A 1146 11.93 -6.98 18.18
N VAL A 1147 12.53 -8.15 18.05
CA VAL A 1147 12.62 -9.21 19.06
C VAL A 1147 14.07 -9.66 19.09
N LYS A 1148 14.64 -9.84 20.29
CA LYS A 1148 15.93 -10.50 20.50
C LYS A 1148 15.86 -11.44 21.70
N ILE A 1149 16.39 -12.64 21.54
CA ILE A 1149 16.64 -13.56 22.65
C ILE A 1149 18.00 -13.20 23.25
N CYS A 1150 18.13 -13.25 24.58
CA CYS A 1150 19.39 -13.03 25.25
C CYS A 1150 20.36 -14.20 24.99
N SER A 1151 21.66 -13.92 24.93
CA SER A 1151 22.71 -14.92 24.64
C SER A 1151 22.78 -16.11 25.60
N ASN A 1152 22.25 -15.96 26.82
CA ASN A 1152 22.11 -17.01 27.83
C ASN A 1152 20.72 -17.67 27.88
N SER A 1153 19.82 -17.37 26.93
CA SER A 1153 18.43 -17.86 26.89
C SER A 1153 17.65 -17.66 28.20
N LYS A 1154 18.01 -16.68 29.03
CA LYS A 1154 17.32 -16.33 30.30
C LYS A 1154 16.14 -15.36 30.07
N TYR A 1155 16.28 -14.49 29.06
CA TYR A 1155 15.36 -13.40 28.77
C TYR A 1155 15.09 -13.23 27.28
N ILE A 1156 13.91 -12.69 26.94
CA ILE A 1156 13.61 -12.09 25.63
C ILE A 1156 13.49 -10.57 25.85
N ILE A 1157 14.08 -9.77 24.96
CA ILE A 1157 13.83 -8.33 24.87
C ILE A 1157 13.01 -8.06 23.61
N THR A 1158 11.90 -7.34 23.75
CA THR A 1158 11.08 -6.92 22.61
C THR A 1158 10.82 -5.41 22.64
N SER A 1159 11.04 -4.76 21.50
CA SER A 1159 10.87 -3.32 21.31
C SER A 1159 9.58 -3.02 20.57
N SER A 1160 8.97 -1.87 20.88
CA SER A 1160 7.71 -1.44 20.25
C SER A 1160 7.79 -0.02 19.71
N ALA A 1161 6.92 0.26 18.74
CA ALA A 1161 6.75 1.58 18.14
C ALA A 1161 6.02 2.60 19.05
N ASP A 1162 5.59 2.19 20.25
CA ASP A 1162 5.13 3.07 21.34
C ASP A 1162 6.27 3.59 22.25
N GLY A 1163 7.53 3.27 21.92
CA GLY A 1163 8.72 3.64 22.70
C GLY A 1163 9.08 2.67 23.83
N ALA A 1164 8.26 1.64 24.07
CA ALA A 1164 8.51 0.65 25.11
C ALA A 1164 9.55 -0.41 24.71
N VAL A 1165 10.26 -0.88 25.74
CA VAL A 1165 11.13 -2.05 25.69
C VAL A 1165 10.70 -2.97 26.83
N LEU A 1166 10.20 -4.15 26.51
CA LEU A 1166 9.73 -5.12 27.49
C LEU A 1166 10.70 -6.30 27.60
N ARG A 1167 11.03 -6.68 28.84
CA ARG A 1167 11.82 -7.86 29.18
C ARG A 1167 10.91 -8.97 29.66
N TRP A 1168 10.96 -10.10 28.98
CA TRP A 1168 10.24 -11.33 29.29
C TRP A 1168 11.22 -12.35 29.87
N LYS A 1169 10.79 -13.18 30.81
CA LYS A 1169 11.52 -14.41 31.14
C LYS A 1169 11.36 -15.38 29.98
N TYR A 1170 12.44 -15.99 29.51
CA TYR A 1170 12.34 -17.06 28.52
C TYR A 1170 11.73 -18.33 29.17
N PRO A 1171 10.78 -19.03 28.52
CA PRO A 1171 10.10 -20.16 29.14
C PRO A 1171 10.95 -21.45 29.21
N HIS A 1172 11.89 -21.62 28.28
CA HIS A 1172 12.77 -22.79 28.17
C HIS A 1172 14.23 -22.42 28.47
N PRO A 1173 14.58 -21.97 29.70
CA PRO A 1173 15.96 -21.61 30.02
C PRO A 1173 16.86 -22.84 29.80
N VAL A 1174 17.96 -22.63 29.08
CA VAL A 1174 19.02 -23.63 28.97
C VAL A 1174 19.57 -23.90 30.36
N SER A 1175 19.77 -25.17 30.72
CA SER A 1175 20.51 -25.54 31.93
C SER A 1175 22.01 -25.37 31.69
N ASP A 1176 22.65 -24.55 32.53
CA ASP A 1176 24.11 -24.37 32.57
C ASP A 1176 24.87 -25.70 32.85
#